data_AF-A0A9D1VIX3-F1
#
_entry.id   AF-A0A9D1VIX3-F1
#
_cell.length_a   1.000
_cell.length_b   1.000
_cell.length_c   1.000
_cell.angle_alpha   90.00
_cell.angle_beta   90.00
_cell.angle_gamma   90.00
#
_symmetry.space_group_name_H-M   'P 1'
#
loop_
_entity.id
_entity.type
_entity.pdbx_description
1 polymer ?
#
loop_
_entity_poly.entity_id
_entity_poly.type
_entity_poly.pdbx_seq_one_letter_code
_entity_poly.pdbx_strand_id
1 'polypeptide(L)'
;PNDNYVVNYNADGSIDKRQILILTQYVCRLLNPIREALGNPVYQINQGSIDIVDEVAKGYVQDNWNLLIKRAHDMSRLQKIGGDYGVIVSESISAGYTQAAPRQNTMDQLKNAAYDSIVDMLFQDADSEWGHTTDLVGARVADVTSTFLGVAPDSLGNLHYNGEPQTNGIWRYELTDANQNAYKMVTDNEGTSKFNQEYHFTYDVNQTTFDPNTPIALDNKANLDSYQLLPGQDSAHAILKVTGWHAADLSHYNSNPYLIVYDNTLGHEVARQRITSTVSRPDVYRAYPYIYNSQNSGFDQEISIPVSSLDHSLSVVARFSNNATTGEGATTDYWFSPISFDQGNYASLDAMAIQNGKLHVAGWHASNQATNRPYHVIILYDASQGREIARQIVDPSANQRADVAKVYPTVANALDSGFNLDFDLTPAMANDNLQIISRWSSTPDANSNYTDYWFGAHKVITDTGNYASLDSISTANNQVTVSGWNASNQDFGRPYHYIIAFDKTTNKEIGRVLVKKSQQRDDVMRVYPQVFNADQSGFQASFNLTPSMVNDNIAYISRWTDDPAGNGNAVDYWFNPVNKIDRGHLDNCTYNNGQLTISGWHANDASIYEPYRTLILYDLTANREVSRQNIAAVSRPDVARAFNDTHTAGNSGFNAVFTGFTPVLGHQYSLVSRYSLTADANHNYTDHWFSLGTLA
;
A
#
# COMPACT_ATOMS: atom_id res chain seq x y z
N PRO A 1 2.12 40.87 29.42
CA PRO A 1 1.58 39.64 28.76
C PRO A 1 0.43 40.03 27.84
N ASN A 2 0.20 39.31 26.74
CA ASN A 2 -0.97 39.54 25.89
C ASN A 2 -2.19 38.87 26.53
N ASP A 3 -2.96 39.60 27.34
CA ASP A 3 -4.10 39.07 28.09
C ASP A 3 -5.39 38.94 27.26
N ASN A 4 -5.32 39.15 25.93
CA ASN A 4 -6.46 39.03 25.03
C ASN A 4 -6.86 37.58 24.68
N TYR A 5 -6.30 36.58 25.36
CA TYR A 5 -6.70 35.19 25.14
C TYR A 5 -8.06 34.90 25.79
N VAL A 6 -8.84 34.04 25.13
CA VAL A 6 -10.15 33.59 25.61
C VAL A 6 -9.97 32.63 26.79
N VAL A 7 -10.76 32.85 27.84
CA VAL A 7 -10.90 31.98 29.01
C VAL A 7 -12.13 31.11 28.81
N ASN A 8 -11.90 29.80 28.74
CA ASN A 8 -12.96 28.81 28.55
C ASN A 8 -13.41 28.28 29.92
N TYR A 9 -14.73 28.18 30.11
CA TYR A 9 -15.28 27.47 31.25
C TYR A 9 -15.20 25.95 31.01
N ASN A 10 -14.79 25.23 32.05
CA ASN A 10 -14.85 23.78 32.15
C ASN A 10 -16.32 23.31 32.18
N ALA A 11 -16.55 22.01 32.05
CA ALA A 11 -17.90 21.43 32.09
C ALA A 11 -18.62 21.64 33.44
N ASP A 12 -17.87 21.80 34.52
CA ASP A 12 -18.35 22.14 35.86
C ASP A 12 -18.51 23.66 36.09
N GLY A 13 -18.22 24.46 35.06
CA GLY A 13 -18.40 25.91 35.06
C GLY A 13 -17.32 26.73 35.77
N SER A 14 -16.23 26.10 36.24
CA SER A 14 -15.02 26.83 36.67
C SER A 14 -14.07 27.10 35.50
N ILE A 15 -12.95 27.78 35.76
CA ILE A 15 -11.88 28.00 34.77
C ILE A 15 -10.62 27.22 35.19
N ASP A 16 -9.60 27.18 34.34
CA ASP A 16 -8.35 26.50 34.68
C ASP A 16 -7.69 27.13 35.92
N LYS A 17 -7.16 26.31 36.84
CA LYS A 17 -6.58 26.81 38.10
C LYS A 17 -5.38 27.75 37.88
N ARG A 18 -4.66 27.65 36.76
CA ARG A 18 -3.61 28.63 36.41
C ARG A 18 -4.20 29.98 36.06
N GLN A 19 -5.34 29.99 35.38
CA GLN A 19 -6.06 31.22 35.08
C GLN A 19 -6.60 31.85 36.37
N ILE A 20 -7.06 31.03 37.34
CA ILE A 20 -7.39 31.48 38.71
C ILE A 20 -6.18 32.15 39.36
N LEU A 21 -4.98 31.54 39.33
CA LEU A 21 -3.79 32.16 39.89
C LEU A 21 -3.44 33.49 39.22
N ILE A 22 -3.47 33.55 37.89
CA ILE A 22 -3.15 34.78 37.14
C ILE A 22 -4.08 35.91 37.54
N LEU A 23 -5.38 35.62 37.67
CA LEU A 23 -6.38 36.59 38.11
C LEU A 23 -6.17 36.99 39.57
N THR A 24 -5.89 36.02 40.44
CA THR A 24 -5.63 36.24 41.87
C THR A 24 -4.39 37.11 42.09
N GLN A 25 -3.29 36.86 41.39
CA GLN A 25 -2.07 37.70 41.44
C GLN A 25 -2.36 39.14 41.01
N TYR A 26 -3.16 39.32 39.96
CA TYR A 26 -3.58 40.65 39.53
C TYR A 26 -4.37 41.37 40.63
N VAL A 27 -5.35 40.71 41.25
CA VAL A 27 -6.15 41.30 42.33
C VAL A 27 -5.30 41.60 43.58
N CYS A 28 -4.40 40.71 44.00
CA CYS A 28 -3.49 40.97 45.10
C CYS A 28 -2.65 42.23 44.87
N ARG A 29 -2.20 42.50 43.63
CA ARG A 29 -1.46 43.73 43.29
C ARG A 29 -2.31 45.00 43.38
N LEU A 30 -3.64 44.89 43.22
CA LEU A 30 -4.55 46.01 43.41
C LEU A 30 -4.80 46.29 44.90
N LEU A 31 -5.04 45.25 45.69
CA LEU A 31 -5.47 45.38 47.08
C LEU A 31 -4.31 45.56 48.07
N ASN A 32 -3.16 44.92 47.83
CA ASN A 32 -2.03 44.94 48.77
C ASN A 32 -1.50 46.36 49.08
N PRO A 33 -1.35 47.28 48.11
CA PRO A 33 -0.96 48.66 48.40
C PRO A 33 -1.94 49.38 49.33
N ILE A 34 -3.25 49.11 49.20
CA ILE A 34 -4.29 49.71 50.05
C ILE A 34 -4.19 49.14 51.47
N ARG A 35 -4.07 47.82 51.60
CA ARG A 35 -3.93 47.13 52.89
C ARG A 35 -2.68 47.60 53.63
N GLU A 36 -1.55 47.71 52.92
CA GLU A 36 -0.29 48.22 53.46
C GLU A 36 -0.43 49.67 53.96
N ALA A 37 -1.08 50.55 53.18
CA ALA A 37 -1.31 51.94 53.57
C ALA A 37 -2.20 52.08 54.82
N LEU A 38 -3.10 51.12 55.05
CA LEU A 38 -3.96 51.06 56.24
C LEU A 38 -3.30 50.34 57.43
N GLY A 39 -2.10 49.78 57.26
CA GLY A 39 -1.41 49.00 58.29
C GLY A 39 -1.95 47.58 58.49
N ASN A 40 -2.70 47.05 57.53
CA ASN A 40 -3.29 45.71 57.56
C ASN A 40 -2.37 44.67 56.88
N PRO A 41 -2.43 43.38 57.27
CA PRO A 41 -1.66 42.31 56.62
C PRO A 41 -1.97 42.23 55.13
N VAL A 42 -0.95 42.19 54.26
CA VAL A 42 -1.12 42.01 52.81
C VAL A 42 -1.63 40.60 52.48
N TYR A 43 -2.36 40.46 51.38
CA TYR A 43 -2.73 39.15 50.86
C TYR A 43 -1.51 38.42 50.31
N GLN A 44 -1.43 37.15 50.66
CA GLN A 44 -0.58 36.13 50.08
C GLN A 44 -1.46 35.18 49.25
N ILE A 45 -0.83 34.32 48.45
CA ILE A 45 -1.56 33.29 47.71
C ILE A 45 -0.88 31.97 48.05
N ASN A 46 -1.65 30.94 48.33
CA ASN A 46 -1.15 29.58 48.56
C ASN A 46 -1.97 28.61 47.68
N GLN A 47 -1.61 27.32 47.67
CA GLN A 47 -2.40 26.33 46.94
C GLN A 47 -3.87 26.25 47.46
N GLY A 48 -4.09 26.50 48.76
CA GLY A 48 -5.39 26.38 49.45
C GLY A 48 -6.42 27.36 48.94
N SER A 49 -6.06 28.63 48.96
CA SER A 49 -6.84 29.73 48.41
C SER A 49 -7.26 29.53 46.95
N ILE A 50 -6.40 28.93 46.11
CA ILE A 50 -6.73 28.63 44.71
C ILE A 50 -7.72 27.46 44.60
N ASP A 51 -7.55 26.42 45.41
CA ASP A 51 -8.46 25.28 45.41
C ASP A 51 -9.83 25.64 46.01
N ILE A 52 -9.85 26.43 47.08
CA ILE A 52 -11.07 26.88 47.74
C ILE A 52 -11.91 27.71 46.78
N VAL A 53 -11.33 28.71 46.11
CA VAL A 53 -12.09 29.54 45.17
C VAL A 53 -12.57 28.75 43.94
N ASP A 54 -11.80 27.75 43.47
CA ASP A 54 -12.23 26.83 42.41
C ASP A 54 -13.43 25.99 42.84
N GLU A 55 -13.41 25.42 44.06
CA GLU A 55 -14.54 24.66 44.61
C GLU A 55 -15.77 25.55 44.90
N VAL A 56 -15.57 26.82 45.27
CA VAL A 56 -16.66 27.80 45.42
C VAL A 56 -17.32 28.04 44.07
N ALA A 57 -16.56 28.35 43.01
CA ALA A 57 -17.09 28.59 41.67
C ALA A 57 -17.88 27.37 41.14
N LYS A 58 -17.33 26.15 41.27
CA LYS A 58 -18.04 24.91 40.92
C LYS A 58 -19.30 24.72 41.74
N GLY A 59 -19.24 25.00 43.04
CA GLY A 59 -20.37 24.88 43.96
C GLY A 59 -21.53 25.77 43.57
N TYR A 60 -21.26 27.04 43.28
CA TYR A 60 -22.27 28.01 42.83
C TYR A 60 -22.91 27.58 41.50
N VAL A 61 -22.13 27.05 40.56
CA VAL A 61 -22.67 26.49 39.29
C VAL A 61 -23.55 25.27 39.57
N GLN A 62 -23.08 24.35 40.42
CA GLN A 62 -23.81 23.15 40.82
C GLN A 62 -25.15 23.48 41.48
N ASP A 63 -25.17 24.49 42.34
CA ASP A 63 -26.35 24.92 43.10
C ASP A 63 -27.22 25.93 42.31
N ASN A 64 -26.82 26.26 41.07
CA ASN A 64 -27.44 27.24 40.19
C ASN A 64 -27.66 28.60 40.91
N TRP A 65 -26.59 29.06 41.58
CA TRP A 65 -26.61 30.21 42.47
C TRP A 65 -26.13 31.48 41.77
N ASN A 66 -26.96 32.05 40.90
CA ASN A 66 -26.67 33.34 40.26
C ASN A 66 -26.94 34.51 41.22
N LEU A 67 -25.92 35.32 41.52
CA LEU A 67 -26.04 36.42 42.50
C LEU A 67 -27.06 37.49 42.10
N LEU A 68 -27.22 37.79 40.80
CA LEU A 68 -28.22 38.76 40.31
C LEU A 68 -29.66 38.30 40.60
N ILE A 69 -29.88 36.99 40.73
CA ILE A 69 -31.17 36.38 41.04
C ILE A 69 -31.34 36.17 42.55
N LYS A 70 -30.34 35.57 43.19
CA LYS A 70 -30.41 35.13 44.60
C LYS A 70 -30.20 36.27 45.59
N ARG A 71 -29.40 37.29 45.22
CA ARG A 71 -29.06 38.46 46.04
C ARG A 71 -28.53 38.11 47.44
N ALA A 72 -27.83 36.99 47.55
CA ALA A 72 -27.24 36.49 48.79
C ALA A 72 -26.08 35.54 48.46
N HIS A 73 -25.20 35.30 49.43
CA HIS A 73 -24.17 34.27 49.36
C HIS A 73 -24.77 32.86 49.50
N ASP A 74 -24.15 31.86 48.86
CA ASP A 74 -24.44 30.45 49.13
C ASP A 74 -23.75 30.00 50.42
N MET A 75 -24.31 30.39 51.55
CA MET A 75 -23.74 30.11 52.86
C MET A 75 -23.61 28.61 53.15
N SER A 76 -24.51 27.77 52.60
CA SER A 76 -24.43 26.33 52.78
C SER A 76 -23.21 25.76 52.07
N ARG A 77 -22.91 26.25 50.86
CA ARG A 77 -21.74 25.83 50.08
C ARG A 77 -20.44 26.29 50.75
N LEU A 78 -20.36 27.56 51.14
CA LEU A 78 -19.18 28.14 51.79
C LEU A 78 -18.84 27.43 53.10
N GLN A 79 -19.84 27.11 53.93
CA GLN A 79 -19.64 26.38 55.18
C GLN A 79 -19.15 24.95 54.94
N LYS A 80 -19.69 24.26 53.93
CA LYS A 80 -19.23 22.92 53.57
C LYS A 80 -17.76 22.93 53.15
N ILE A 81 -17.37 23.87 52.29
CA ILE A 81 -15.98 24.02 51.83
C ILE A 81 -15.06 24.38 53.00
N GLY A 82 -15.46 25.33 53.85
CA GLY A 82 -14.72 25.66 55.06
C GLY A 82 -14.52 24.47 56.00
N GLY A 83 -15.53 23.62 56.16
CA GLY A 83 -15.43 22.35 56.89
C GLY A 83 -14.45 21.36 56.26
N ASP A 84 -14.51 21.16 54.94
CA ASP A 84 -13.63 20.25 54.19
C ASP A 84 -12.14 20.69 54.29
N TYR A 85 -11.90 22.01 54.33
CA TYR A 85 -10.56 22.62 54.38
C TYR A 85 -10.15 23.05 55.79
N GLY A 86 -10.98 22.88 56.82
CA GLY A 86 -10.67 23.31 58.18
C GLY A 86 -10.45 24.83 58.36
N VAL A 87 -10.92 25.67 57.44
CA VAL A 87 -10.73 27.14 57.47
C VAL A 87 -12.08 27.87 57.49
N ILE A 88 -12.08 29.12 57.95
CA ILE A 88 -13.18 30.04 57.65
C ILE A 88 -12.96 30.57 56.23
N VAL A 89 -13.93 30.37 55.36
CA VAL A 89 -13.94 30.95 54.02
C VAL A 89 -14.77 32.23 54.09
N SER A 90 -14.12 33.39 54.06
CA SER A 90 -14.80 34.66 53.79
C SER A 90 -15.05 34.79 52.29
N GLU A 91 -16.11 35.50 51.91
CA GLU A 91 -16.40 35.78 50.51
C GLU A 91 -16.83 37.23 50.36
N SER A 92 -16.12 37.96 49.51
CA SER A 92 -16.66 39.10 48.79
C SER A 92 -17.05 38.62 47.39
N ILE A 93 -18.23 38.96 46.89
CA ILE A 93 -18.74 38.44 45.62
C ILE A 93 -19.37 39.57 44.80
N SER A 94 -19.17 39.54 43.48
CA SER A 94 -19.83 40.45 42.55
C SER A 94 -20.45 39.69 41.39
N ALA A 95 -21.40 40.33 40.70
CA ALA A 95 -21.97 39.81 39.46
C ALA A 95 -22.36 40.97 38.54
N GLY A 96 -22.47 40.68 37.25
CA GLY A 96 -22.78 41.69 36.21
C GLY A 96 -21.56 42.34 35.55
N TYR A 97 -20.35 42.04 36.04
CA TYR A 97 -19.08 42.49 35.46
C TYR A 97 -18.48 41.50 34.47
N THR A 98 -18.80 40.21 34.61
CA THR A 98 -18.33 39.14 33.72
C THR A 98 -19.47 38.64 32.83
N GLN A 99 -19.10 37.99 31.72
CA GLN A 99 -20.07 37.35 30.84
C GLN A 99 -20.38 35.93 31.32
N ALA A 100 -21.66 35.63 31.56
CA ALA A 100 -22.12 34.27 31.84
C ALA A 100 -22.07 33.38 30.58
N ALA A 101 -21.87 32.08 30.76
CA ALA A 101 -21.91 31.09 29.70
C ALA A 101 -23.27 31.13 28.95
N PRO A 102 -23.28 30.91 27.62
CA PRO A 102 -22.19 30.41 26.78
C PRO A 102 -21.24 31.50 26.27
N ARG A 103 -21.39 32.75 26.71
CA ARG A 103 -20.45 33.81 26.33
C ARG A 103 -19.12 33.60 27.05
N GLN A 104 -18.03 34.00 26.41
CA GLN A 104 -16.68 33.80 26.91
C GLN A 104 -16.07 35.15 27.30
N ASN A 105 -15.21 35.13 28.31
CA ASN A 105 -14.42 36.29 28.71
C ASN A 105 -12.98 36.11 28.19
N THR A 106 -12.26 37.20 27.91
CA THR A 106 -10.80 37.17 27.83
C THR A 106 -10.19 37.39 29.22
N MET A 107 -8.91 37.04 29.41
CA MET A 107 -8.24 37.35 30.68
C MET A 107 -8.18 38.87 30.93
N ASP A 108 -8.04 39.68 29.88
CA ASP A 108 -8.14 41.14 29.96
C ASP A 108 -9.52 41.58 30.47
N GLN A 109 -10.60 41.00 29.95
CA GLN A 109 -11.96 41.28 30.41
C GLN A 109 -12.19 40.85 31.87
N LEU A 110 -11.66 39.70 32.29
CA LEU A 110 -11.75 39.26 33.68
C LEU A 110 -10.97 40.17 34.64
N LYS A 111 -9.79 40.66 34.23
CA LYS A 111 -9.01 41.62 35.01
C LYS A 111 -9.73 42.96 35.12
N ASN A 112 -10.31 43.46 34.03
CA ASN A 112 -11.14 44.68 34.06
C ASN A 112 -12.38 44.50 34.95
N ALA A 113 -13.09 43.37 34.81
CA ALA A 113 -14.23 43.04 35.67
C ALA A 113 -13.83 42.99 37.15
N ALA A 114 -12.65 42.43 37.46
CA ALA A 114 -12.14 42.39 38.81
C ALA A 114 -11.79 43.77 39.35
N TYR A 115 -11.19 44.63 38.53
CA TYR A 115 -10.90 46.01 38.89
C TYR A 115 -12.17 46.80 39.18
N ASP A 116 -13.13 46.81 38.27
CA ASP A 116 -14.37 47.59 38.38
C ASP A 116 -15.20 47.16 39.59
N SER A 117 -15.35 45.85 39.81
CA SER A 117 -16.08 45.34 40.98
C SER A 117 -15.38 45.63 42.31
N ILE A 118 -14.04 45.62 42.36
CA ILE A 118 -13.29 46.05 43.55
C ILE A 118 -13.53 47.53 43.83
N VAL A 119 -13.51 48.39 42.80
CA VAL A 119 -13.80 49.83 42.97
C VAL A 119 -15.18 50.04 43.61
N ASP A 120 -16.19 49.33 43.11
CA ASP A 120 -17.55 49.43 43.67
C ASP A 120 -17.63 48.85 45.09
N MET A 121 -17.00 47.70 45.36
CA MET A 121 -16.95 47.11 46.71
C MET A 121 -16.16 47.95 47.73
N LEU A 122 -15.23 48.80 47.30
CA LEU A 122 -14.46 49.67 48.20
C LEU A 122 -15.13 51.03 48.45
N PHE A 123 -15.87 51.55 47.48
CA PHE A 123 -16.33 52.94 47.50
C PHE A 123 -17.85 53.11 47.37
N GLN A 124 -18.58 52.07 46.98
CA GLN A 124 -20.03 52.08 46.75
C GLN A 124 -20.77 50.93 47.47
N ASP A 125 -20.28 50.55 48.65
CA ASP A 125 -20.74 49.34 49.36
C ASP A 125 -21.77 49.60 50.47
N ALA A 126 -22.49 50.72 50.42
CA ALA A 126 -23.42 51.12 51.47
C ALA A 126 -24.58 50.12 51.64
N ASP A 127 -25.02 49.50 50.54
CA ASP A 127 -26.10 48.50 50.52
C ASP A 127 -25.71 47.18 51.20
N SER A 128 -24.41 46.92 51.36
CA SER A 128 -23.87 45.76 52.09
C SER A 128 -23.30 46.15 53.45
N GLU A 129 -23.67 47.33 53.96
CA GLU A 129 -23.18 47.89 55.23
C GLU A 129 -21.65 48.01 55.29
N TRP A 130 -20.99 48.29 54.15
CA TRP A 130 -19.53 48.33 54.01
C TRP A 130 -18.85 46.99 54.34
N GLY A 131 -19.60 45.90 54.23
CA GLY A 131 -19.15 44.55 54.53
C GLY A 131 -18.03 44.06 53.62
N HIS A 132 -18.11 44.33 52.32
CA HIS A 132 -17.06 43.97 51.34
C HIS A 132 -15.86 44.90 51.48
N THR A 133 -16.09 46.20 51.69
CA THR A 133 -15.00 47.16 51.90
C THR A 133 -14.13 46.73 53.06
N THR A 134 -14.75 46.41 54.21
CA THR A 134 -14.02 46.03 55.42
C THR A 134 -13.35 44.65 55.31
N ASP A 135 -13.90 43.72 54.53
CA ASP A 135 -13.29 42.40 54.24
C ASP A 135 -12.06 42.54 53.33
N LEU A 136 -12.20 43.15 52.15
CA LEU A 136 -11.14 43.28 51.14
C LEU A 136 -9.93 44.07 51.65
N VAL A 137 -10.15 45.11 52.45
CA VAL A 137 -9.05 45.91 53.03
C VAL A 137 -8.52 45.35 54.36
N GLY A 138 -9.14 44.31 54.92
CA GLY A 138 -8.71 43.67 56.16
C GLY A 138 -8.99 44.47 57.42
N ALA A 139 -9.99 45.35 57.40
CA ALA A 139 -10.39 46.21 58.52
C ALA A 139 -11.61 45.69 59.31
N ARG A 140 -12.18 44.54 58.92
CA ARG A 140 -13.33 43.94 59.61
C ARG A 140 -12.93 43.47 61.02
N VAL A 141 -13.54 44.08 62.04
CA VAL A 141 -13.16 43.96 63.46
C VAL A 141 -13.66 42.67 64.13
N ALA A 142 -14.60 41.95 63.50
CA ALA A 142 -15.32 40.83 64.11
C ALA A 142 -14.76 39.43 63.76
N ASP A 143 -13.86 39.31 62.78
CA ASP A 143 -13.40 38.01 62.28
C ASP A 143 -11.88 38.00 62.09
N VAL A 144 -11.28 36.80 62.11
CA VAL A 144 -9.86 36.60 61.86
C VAL A 144 -9.51 37.20 60.49
N THR A 145 -8.58 38.16 60.45
CA THR A 145 -8.22 38.86 59.20
C THR A 145 -7.72 37.87 58.15
N SER A 146 -8.38 37.80 56.99
CA SER A 146 -7.96 36.97 55.86
C SER A 146 -6.58 37.42 55.36
N THR A 147 -5.66 36.47 55.25
CA THR A 147 -4.27 36.67 54.81
C THR A 147 -3.97 35.97 53.50
N PHE A 148 -4.74 34.96 53.10
CA PHE A 148 -4.66 34.37 51.76
C PHE A 148 -5.92 34.69 50.96
N LEU A 149 -5.77 34.84 49.64
CA LEU A 149 -6.84 35.21 48.72
C LEU A 149 -6.84 34.29 47.50
N GLY A 150 -8.03 33.86 47.09
CA GLY A 150 -8.31 33.26 45.79
C GLY A 150 -9.37 34.05 45.03
N VAL A 151 -9.21 34.19 43.70
CA VAL A 151 -10.17 34.90 42.84
C VAL A 151 -10.50 34.07 41.60
N ALA A 152 -11.77 33.72 41.42
CA ALA A 152 -12.25 33.01 40.23
C ALA A 152 -13.63 33.51 39.78
N PRO A 153 -13.87 33.61 38.45
CA PRO A 153 -15.21 33.71 37.92
C PRO A 153 -15.87 32.33 37.89
N ASP A 154 -17.20 32.33 37.82
CA ASP A 154 -17.97 31.13 37.46
C ASP A 154 -18.71 31.33 36.13
N SER A 155 -19.26 30.22 35.59
CA SER A 155 -20.03 30.24 34.34
C SER A 155 -21.41 30.92 34.46
N LEU A 156 -21.87 31.27 35.67
CA LEU A 156 -23.11 32.01 35.92
C LEU A 156 -22.91 33.52 35.84
N GLY A 157 -21.66 34.00 35.72
CA GLY A 157 -21.31 35.41 35.67
C GLY A 157 -21.07 36.03 37.05
N ASN A 158 -20.83 35.21 38.07
CA ASN A 158 -20.33 35.67 39.36
C ASN A 158 -18.80 35.78 39.32
N LEU A 159 -18.25 36.61 40.22
CA LEU A 159 -16.82 36.74 40.48
C LEU A 159 -16.58 36.68 41.98
N HIS A 160 -15.86 35.64 42.41
CA HIS A 160 -15.66 35.30 43.81
C HIS A 160 -14.29 35.78 44.30
N TYR A 161 -14.26 36.38 45.49
CA TYR A 161 -13.06 36.81 46.20
C TYR A 161 -13.08 36.12 47.56
N ASN A 162 -12.42 34.97 47.64
CA ASN A 162 -12.45 34.15 48.84
C ASN A 162 -11.20 34.39 49.68
N GLY A 163 -11.42 34.88 50.90
CA GLY A 163 -10.38 35.12 51.88
C GLY A 163 -10.33 33.99 52.91
N GLU A 164 -9.13 33.63 53.33
CA GLU A 164 -8.90 32.70 54.43
C GLU A 164 -7.83 33.25 55.39
N PRO A 165 -7.99 33.05 56.70
CA PRO A 165 -7.01 33.50 57.68
C PRO A 165 -5.78 32.59 57.73
N GLN A 166 -4.65 33.12 58.20
CA GLN A 166 -3.47 32.30 58.48
C GLN A 166 -3.77 31.37 59.67
N THR A 167 -3.83 30.07 59.40
CA THR A 167 -3.93 29.05 60.45
C THR A 167 -2.62 28.27 60.54
N ASN A 168 -2.29 27.78 61.73
CA ASN A 168 -1.13 26.88 61.91
C ASN A 168 -1.46 25.43 61.51
N GLY A 169 -2.53 25.19 60.73
CA GLY A 169 -2.97 23.86 60.26
C GLY A 169 -3.57 22.92 61.32
N ILE A 170 -3.67 23.36 62.59
CA ILE A 170 -4.08 22.51 63.73
C ILE A 170 -5.53 22.75 64.15
N TRP A 171 -6.27 23.62 63.48
CA TRP A 171 -7.59 24.07 63.94
C TRP A 171 -8.66 23.89 62.86
N ARG A 172 -9.85 23.45 63.26
CA ARG A 172 -11.10 23.53 62.50
C ARG A 172 -12.08 24.46 63.24
N TYR A 173 -13.10 24.96 62.55
CA TYR A 173 -14.16 25.75 63.17
C TYR A 173 -15.46 24.92 63.24
N GLU A 174 -16.03 24.81 64.43
CA GLU A 174 -17.33 24.20 64.68
C GLU A 174 -18.38 25.27 64.97
N LEU A 175 -19.55 25.14 64.35
CA LEU A 175 -20.71 26.01 64.60
C LEU A 175 -21.18 25.85 66.04
N THR A 176 -21.38 26.96 66.77
CA THR A 176 -21.88 26.92 68.15
C THR A 176 -23.35 27.27 68.31
N ASP A 177 -24.01 27.75 67.26
CA ASP A 177 -25.46 27.92 67.24
C ASP A 177 -26.09 27.60 65.87
N ALA A 178 -27.41 27.36 65.90
CA ALA A 178 -28.21 27.04 64.72
C ALA A 178 -28.55 28.28 63.86
N ASN A 179 -28.20 29.48 64.33
CA ASN A 179 -28.48 30.76 63.67
C ASN A 179 -27.24 31.35 62.98
N GLN A 180 -26.14 30.60 62.92
CA GLN A 180 -24.97 30.82 62.06
C GLN A 180 -24.16 32.10 62.34
N ASN A 181 -24.21 32.62 63.58
CA ASN A 181 -23.53 33.87 63.95
C ASN A 181 -22.33 33.69 64.88
N ALA A 182 -21.98 32.45 65.24
CA ALA A 182 -20.85 32.18 66.13
C ALA A 182 -20.12 30.88 65.76
N TYR A 183 -18.80 30.97 65.70
CA TYR A 183 -17.89 29.85 65.45
C TYR A 183 -17.03 29.59 66.70
N LYS A 184 -16.74 28.32 66.98
CA LYS A 184 -15.73 27.92 67.96
C LYS A 184 -14.58 27.24 67.26
N MET A 185 -13.38 27.70 67.58
CA MET A 185 -12.14 27.08 67.16
C MET A 185 -11.91 25.78 67.96
N VAL A 186 -11.67 24.67 67.28
CA VAL A 186 -11.42 23.33 67.85
C VAL A 186 -10.21 22.68 67.16
N THR A 187 -9.46 21.86 67.89
CA THR A 187 -8.20 21.27 67.41
C THR A 187 -8.48 20.11 66.43
N ASP A 188 -7.93 20.15 65.22
CA ASP A 188 -7.94 19.04 64.25
C ASP A 188 -6.77 18.08 64.54
N ASN A 189 -7.01 17.13 65.45
CA ASN A 189 -6.01 16.14 65.85
C ASN A 189 -5.95 14.91 64.91
N GLU A 190 -6.77 14.85 63.86
CA GLU A 190 -6.93 13.63 63.04
C GLU A 190 -6.36 13.76 61.61
N GLY A 191 -5.86 14.92 61.20
CA GLY A 191 -5.29 15.11 59.84
C GLY A 191 -6.34 14.89 58.73
N THR A 192 -7.62 15.11 59.04
CA THR A 192 -8.77 14.80 58.19
C THR A 192 -9.19 15.97 57.31
N SER A 193 -8.73 17.19 57.60
CA SER A 193 -8.91 18.34 56.72
C SER A 193 -8.06 18.19 55.45
N LYS A 194 -8.61 18.59 54.29
CA LYS A 194 -7.83 18.70 53.04
C LYS A 194 -6.57 19.57 53.25
N PHE A 195 -6.63 20.50 54.21
CA PHE A 195 -5.54 21.41 54.61
C PHE A 195 -4.22 20.71 55.02
N ASN A 196 -4.28 19.55 55.68
CA ASN A 196 -3.07 18.92 56.23
C ASN A 196 -2.36 17.95 55.28
N GLN A 197 -2.91 17.68 54.09
CA GLN A 197 -2.34 16.69 53.16
C GLN A 197 -1.63 17.32 51.94
N GLU A 198 -1.86 18.60 51.59
CA GLU A 198 -1.40 19.14 50.29
C GLU A 198 -0.82 20.59 50.29
N TYR A 199 -0.76 21.33 51.41
CA TYR A 199 -0.56 22.79 51.37
C TYR A 199 0.79 23.31 51.91
N HIS A 200 1.87 23.17 51.15
CA HIS A 200 3.19 23.73 51.51
C HIS A 200 3.71 24.86 50.59
N PHE A 201 2.93 25.27 49.58
CA PHE A 201 3.40 26.24 48.59
C PHE A 201 2.68 27.57 48.67
N THR A 202 3.48 28.62 48.85
CA THR A 202 3.08 30.04 48.75
C THR A 202 3.57 30.59 47.41
N TYR A 203 2.71 31.34 46.73
CA TYR A 203 3.00 32.00 45.46
C TYR A 203 3.37 33.46 45.68
N ASP A 204 4.36 33.94 44.93
CA ASP A 204 4.76 35.35 44.95
C ASP A 204 3.76 36.18 44.12
N VAL A 205 3.11 37.14 44.79
CA VAL A 205 2.17 38.08 44.20
C VAL A 205 2.81 38.97 43.14
N ASN A 206 4.13 39.17 43.16
CA ASN A 206 4.85 40.06 42.24
C ASN A 206 5.36 39.36 40.98
N GLN A 207 5.18 38.04 40.85
CA GLN A 207 5.61 37.32 39.64
C GLN A 207 4.83 37.76 38.39
N THR A 208 5.46 38.56 37.53
CA THR A 208 4.87 39.03 36.26
C THR A 208 4.96 38.03 35.12
N THR A 209 5.74 36.96 35.32
CA THR A 209 5.93 35.81 34.43
C THR A 209 5.67 34.55 35.24
N PHE A 210 4.83 33.65 34.71
CA PHE A 210 4.47 32.41 35.40
C PHE A 210 5.73 31.56 35.62
N ASP A 211 6.05 31.27 36.89
CA ASP A 211 7.09 30.30 37.22
C ASP A 211 6.51 28.90 36.94
N PRO A 212 7.06 28.14 35.98
CA PRO A 212 6.59 26.78 35.72
C PRO A 212 6.74 25.86 36.94
N ASN A 213 7.44 26.28 38.02
CA ASN A 213 7.58 25.52 39.27
C ASN A 213 6.38 25.71 40.19
N THR A 214 5.48 26.62 39.85
CA THR A 214 4.25 26.92 40.56
C THR A 214 3.35 25.67 40.54
N PRO A 215 3.09 24.99 41.67
CA PRO A 215 2.35 23.72 41.75
C PRO A 215 0.91 23.68 41.18
N ILE A 216 0.41 24.74 40.57
CA ILE A 216 -0.97 24.80 40.12
C ILE A 216 -1.13 24.06 38.79
N ALA A 217 -1.87 22.95 38.90
CA ALA A 217 -2.37 22.06 37.85
C ALA A 217 -1.28 21.51 36.94
N LEU A 218 -0.56 20.48 37.40
CA LEU A 218 0.32 19.68 36.54
C LEU A 218 -0.54 18.94 35.51
N ASP A 219 -0.67 19.51 34.31
CA ASP A 219 -1.35 18.84 33.23
C ASP A 219 -0.41 17.81 32.60
N ASN A 220 -0.99 16.65 32.26
CA ASN A 220 -0.32 15.54 31.61
C ASN A 220 -1.29 14.94 30.59
N LYS A 221 -1.09 15.29 29.32
CA LYS A 221 -1.98 14.94 28.20
C LYS A 221 -1.15 14.32 27.11
N ALA A 222 -1.67 13.29 26.44
CA ALA A 222 -0.98 12.67 25.31
C ALA A 222 -1.97 12.01 24.36
N ASN A 223 -1.54 11.77 23.12
CA ASN A 223 -2.23 10.91 22.17
C ASN A 223 -1.22 10.10 21.35
N LEU A 224 -1.57 8.85 21.04
CA LEU A 224 -0.87 8.04 20.05
C LEU A 224 -1.59 8.22 18.71
N ASP A 225 -0.93 8.83 17.74
CA ASP A 225 -1.54 9.14 16.44
C ASP A 225 -1.54 7.91 15.52
N SER A 226 -0.46 7.12 15.52
CA SER A 226 -0.40 5.85 14.81
C SER A 226 0.70 4.93 15.35
N TYR A 227 0.56 3.63 15.05
CA TYR A 227 1.61 2.64 15.25
C TYR A 227 1.63 1.64 14.08
N GLN A 228 2.82 1.17 13.71
CA GLN A 228 3.01 0.13 12.69
C GLN A 228 4.26 -0.70 12.99
N LEU A 229 4.32 -1.91 12.46
CA LEU A 229 5.51 -2.76 12.50
C LEU A 229 6.26 -2.67 11.17
N LEU A 230 7.57 -2.57 11.26
CA LEU A 230 8.49 -2.66 10.13
C LEU A 230 9.47 -3.84 10.35
N PRO A 231 10.07 -4.37 9.27
CA PRO A 231 11.12 -5.38 9.37
C PRO A 231 12.26 -4.92 10.30
N GLY A 232 12.73 -5.83 11.14
CA GLY A 232 13.86 -5.59 12.04
C GLY A 232 15.21 -5.59 11.34
N GLN A 233 16.25 -5.19 12.08
CA GLN A 233 17.65 -5.32 11.64
C GLN A 233 18.13 -6.78 11.65
N ASP A 234 17.46 -7.64 12.41
CA ASP A 234 17.73 -9.07 12.51
C ASP A 234 16.41 -9.85 12.67
N SER A 235 16.49 -11.18 12.70
CA SER A 235 15.32 -12.04 12.79
C SER A 235 14.62 -12.01 14.16
N ALA A 236 15.33 -11.61 15.22
CA ALA A 236 14.86 -11.62 16.60
C ALA A 236 14.13 -10.34 17.02
N HIS A 237 14.23 -9.28 16.21
CA HIS A 237 13.62 -7.99 16.49
C HIS A 237 12.69 -7.54 15.35
N ALA A 238 11.67 -6.77 15.71
CA ALA A 238 10.86 -5.97 14.80
C ALA A 238 10.99 -4.50 15.19
N ILE A 239 10.73 -3.59 14.26
CA ILE A 239 10.70 -2.16 14.57
C ILE A 239 9.25 -1.73 14.77
N LEU A 240 8.91 -1.34 15.99
CA LEU A 240 7.67 -0.65 16.30
C LEU A 240 7.84 0.84 16.01
N LYS A 241 7.24 1.29 14.91
CA LYS A 241 7.18 2.72 14.59
C LYS A 241 5.93 3.33 15.23
N VAL A 242 6.12 4.36 16.03
CA VAL A 242 5.07 5.06 16.77
C VAL A 242 5.15 6.56 16.54
N THR A 243 4.00 7.18 16.32
CA THR A 243 3.86 8.63 16.20
C THR A 243 2.79 9.13 17.14
N GLY A 244 2.97 10.32 17.69
CA GLY A 244 2.03 10.87 18.68
C GLY A 244 2.56 12.15 19.33
N TRP A 245 1.99 12.49 20.48
CA TRP A 245 2.43 13.62 21.28
C TRP A 245 2.21 13.37 22.78
N HIS A 246 3.07 13.97 23.60
CA HIS A 246 2.98 13.98 25.07
C HIS A 246 3.30 15.39 25.59
N ALA A 247 2.27 16.08 26.06
CA ALA A 247 2.35 17.41 26.64
C ALA A 247 2.21 17.31 28.16
N ALA A 248 3.24 17.68 28.91
CA ALA A 248 3.22 17.68 30.36
C ALA A 248 4.01 18.83 30.95
N ASP A 249 3.48 19.49 31.97
CA ASP A 249 4.18 20.63 32.59
C ASP A 249 5.45 20.24 33.32
N LEU A 250 5.42 19.06 33.93
CA LEU A 250 6.60 18.48 34.58
C LEU A 250 7.74 18.19 33.59
N SER A 251 7.52 18.24 32.26
CA SER A 251 8.60 18.09 31.29
C SER A 251 9.65 19.20 31.37
N HIS A 252 9.36 20.33 32.03
CA HIS A 252 10.38 21.36 32.29
C HIS A 252 11.46 20.86 33.27
N TYR A 253 11.06 20.11 34.31
CA TYR A 253 11.98 19.50 35.31
C TYR A 253 12.54 18.17 34.84
N ASN A 254 11.65 17.37 34.24
CA ASN A 254 11.94 16.05 33.76
C ASN A 254 12.27 16.15 32.27
N SER A 255 13.31 16.91 31.92
CA SER A 255 13.57 17.37 30.55
C SER A 255 13.98 16.29 29.54
N ASN A 256 14.00 15.01 29.94
CA ASN A 256 14.47 13.91 29.11
C ASN A 256 13.28 13.04 28.70
N PRO A 257 12.78 13.20 27.45
CA PRO A 257 11.69 12.38 26.93
C PRO A 257 12.17 10.98 26.52
N TYR A 258 11.39 9.97 26.88
CA TYR A 258 11.55 8.58 26.50
C TYR A 258 10.21 8.00 26.06
N LEU A 259 10.25 7.03 25.16
CA LEU A 259 9.19 6.08 24.93
C LEU A 259 9.61 4.74 25.50
N ILE A 260 8.71 4.12 26.25
CA ILE A 260 8.90 2.78 26.81
C ILE A 260 7.83 1.88 26.18
N VAL A 261 8.23 0.66 25.81
CA VAL A 261 7.31 -0.40 25.44
C VAL A 261 7.22 -1.35 26.62
N TYR A 262 6.04 -1.41 27.23
CA TYR A 262 5.76 -2.24 28.38
C TYR A 262 4.92 -3.44 27.97
N ASP A 263 5.33 -4.63 28.39
CA ASP A 263 4.59 -5.87 28.19
C ASP A 263 3.58 -6.05 29.30
N ASN A 264 2.30 -5.84 29.00
CA ASN A 264 1.24 -6.03 29.98
C ASN A 264 1.02 -7.52 30.29
N THR A 265 1.36 -8.42 29.37
CA THR A 265 1.23 -9.88 29.56
C THR A 265 2.26 -10.38 30.56
N LEU A 266 3.52 -9.93 30.43
CA LEU A 266 4.63 -10.38 31.27
C LEU A 266 4.98 -9.42 32.42
N GLY A 267 4.38 -8.23 32.48
CA GLY A 267 4.55 -7.28 33.57
C GLY A 267 5.94 -6.64 33.66
N HIS A 268 6.62 -6.44 32.52
CA HIS A 268 7.94 -5.81 32.50
C HIS A 268 8.15 -4.95 31.25
N GLU A 269 9.14 -4.06 31.33
CA GLU A 269 9.59 -3.28 30.19
C GLU A 269 10.34 -4.15 29.17
N VAL A 270 9.98 -3.98 27.90
CA VAL A 270 10.57 -4.70 26.76
C VAL A 270 11.65 -3.86 26.08
N ALA A 271 11.40 -2.56 25.94
CA ALA A 271 12.30 -1.65 25.26
C ALA A 271 12.10 -0.23 25.78
N ARG A 272 13.17 0.57 25.71
CA ARG A 272 13.11 2.03 25.86
C ARG A 272 13.87 2.72 24.75
N GLN A 273 13.35 3.86 24.33
CA GLN A 273 13.95 4.72 23.32
C GLN A 273 13.93 6.16 23.82
N ARG A 274 15.10 6.81 23.85
CA ARG A 274 15.17 8.24 24.14
C ARG A 274 14.72 9.04 22.92
N ILE A 275 13.85 10.02 23.11
CA ILE A 275 13.46 10.96 22.06
C ILE A 275 14.55 12.04 21.96
N THR A 276 15.31 12.03 20.87
CA THR A 276 16.42 12.99 20.65
C THR A 276 15.98 14.25 19.90
N SER A 277 14.84 14.20 19.22
CA SER A 277 14.25 15.32 18.49
C SER A 277 12.74 15.27 18.63
N THR A 278 12.16 16.32 19.20
CA THR A 278 10.70 16.45 19.30
C THR A 278 10.13 17.00 18.01
N VAL A 279 8.88 16.64 17.74
CA VAL A 279 8.11 17.11 16.58
C VAL A 279 7.22 18.27 17.00
N SER A 280 7.19 19.35 16.20
CA SER A 280 6.36 20.51 16.50
C SER A 280 4.87 20.19 16.28
N ARG A 281 4.03 20.61 17.23
CA ARG A 281 2.57 20.35 17.27
C ARG A 281 1.78 21.64 17.52
N PRO A 282 1.63 22.51 16.51
CA PRO A 282 0.82 23.74 16.64
C PRO A 282 -0.66 23.46 16.97
N ASP A 283 -1.17 22.31 16.56
CA ASP A 283 -2.51 21.83 16.89
C ASP A 283 -2.67 21.54 18.38
N VAL A 284 -1.68 20.88 18.99
CA VAL A 284 -1.64 20.62 20.44
C VAL A 284 -1.45 21.92 21.21
N TYR A 285 -0.55 22.80 20.77
CA TYR A 285 -0.40 24.14 21.38
C TYR A 285 -1.69 24.95 21.33
N ARG A 286 -2.43 24.92 20.23
CA ARG A 286 -3.71 25.63 20.14
C ARG A 286 -4.77 25.08 21.10
N ALA A 287 -4.77 23.76 21.33
CA ALA A 287 -5.71 23.12 22.24
C ALA A 287 -5.30 23.29 23.71
N TYR A 288 -4.00 23.23 24.00
CA TYR A 288 -3.42 23.25 25.35
C TYR A 288 -2.27 24.27 25.45
N PRO A 289 -2.51 25.57 25.20
CA PRO A 289 -1.45 26.58 25.05
C PRO A 289 -0.66 26.84 26.34
N TYR A 290 -1.19 26.39 27.47
CA TYR A 290 -0.61 26.58 28.79
C TYR A 290 0.25 25.43 29.26
N ILE A 291 0.25 24.27 28.58
CA ILE A 291 1.15 23.16 28.92
C ILE A 291 2.55 23.49 28.40
N TYR A 292 3.56 23.42 29.27
CA TYR A 292 4.93 23.90 29.01
C TYR A 292 5.50 23.49 27.64
N ASN A 293 5.44 22.19 27.29
CA ASN A 293 6.02 21.67 26.06
C ASN A 293 5.00 21.46 24.92
N SER A 294 3.76 21.93 25.04
CA SER A 294 2.67 21.64 24.09
C SER A 294 3.03 21.89 22.62
N GLN A 295 3.74 22.98 22.30
CA GLN A 295 4.22 23.27 20.94
C GLN A 295 5.25 22.27 20.40
N ASN A 296 6.03 21.60 21.25
CA ASN A 296 7.09 20.66 20.88
C ASN A 296 6.88 19.32 21.60
N SER A 297 5.62 18.89 21.66
CA SER A 297 5.18 17.69 22.37
C SER A 297 5.21 16.43 21.52
N GLY A 298 5.41 16.55 20.21
CA GLY A 298 5.29 15.43 19.28
C GLY A 298 6.50 14.49 19.29
N PHE A 299 6.27 13.25 18.90
CA PHE A 299 7.28 12.23 18.67
C PHE A 299 6.98 11.43 17.40
N ASP A 300 8.04 11.00 16.70
CA ASP A 300 8.04 10.02 15.62
C ASP A 300 9.28 9.15 15.86
N GLN A 301 9.08 7.91 16.31
CA GLN A 301 10.16 7.05 16.79
C GLN A 301 10.02 5.64 16.27
N GLU A 302 11.17 5.02 16.03
CA GLU A 302 11.31 3.61 15.69
C GLU A 302 11.97 2.90 16.87
N ILE A 303 11.25 1.95 17.48
CA ILE A 303 11.66 1.25 18.69
C ILE A 303 11.87 -0.21 18.33
N SER A 304 13.08 -0.73 18.52
CA SER A 304 13.36 -2.16 18.37
C SER A 304 12.70 -2.94 19.50
N ILE A 305 11.82 -3.88 19.16
CA ILE A 305 11.15 -4.77 20.10
C ILE A 305 11.41 -6.24 19.75
N PRO A 306 11.60 -7.14 20.73
CA PRO A 306 11.71 -8.57 20.49
C PRO A 306 10.45 -9.12 19.83
N VAL A 307 10.64 -10.00 18.87
CA VAL A 307 9.54 -10.57 18.10
C VAL A 307 8.71 -11.55 18.92
N SER A 308 9.26 -12.04 20.03
CA SER A 308 8.57 -12.84 21.05
C SER A 308 7.53 -12.03 21.85
N SER A 309 7.44 -10.72 21.64
CA SER A 309 6.44 -9.85 22.27
C SER A 309 5.27 -9.52 21.33
N LEU A 310 5.28 -10.00 20.08
CA LEU A 310 4.29 -9.62 19.07
C LEU A 310 2.91 -10.26 19.26
N ASP A 311 2.81 -11.34 20.04
CA ASP A 311 1.55 -11.97 20.44
C ASP A 311 1.06 -11.51 21.82
N HIS A 312 1.79 -10.60 22.47
CA HIS A 312 1.44 -10.04 23.76
C HIS A 312 0.61 -8.75 23.65
N SER A 313 0.01 -8.34 24.77
CA SER A 313 -0.60 -7.02 24.89
C SER A 313 0.46 -6.02 25.33
N LEU A 314 0.81 -5.06 24.47
CA LEU A 314 1.84 -4.06 24.77
C LEU A 314 1.23 -2.70 25.04
N SER A 315 1.84 -1.92 25.93
CA SER A 315 1.52 -0.51 26.13
C SER A 315 2.73 0.33 25.73
N VAL A 316 2.50 1.40 24.98
CA VAL A 316 3.51 2.45 24.84
C VAL A 316 3.33 3.40 26.03
N VAL A 317 4.43 3.83 26.63
CA VAL A 317 4.44 4.81 27.72
C VAL A 317 5.32 5.96 27.29
N ALA A 318 4.75 7.16 27.22
CA ALA A 318 5.54 8.37 27.05
C ALA A 318 5.98 8.86 28.43
N ARG A 319 7.29 9.05 28.62
CA ARG A 319 7.89 9.40 29.89
C ARG A 319 8.77 10.63 29.75
N PHE A 320 8.59 11.57 30.66
CA PHE A 320 9.59 12.58 30.97
C PHE A 320 10.36 12.17 32.22
N SER A 321 11.70 12.25 32.19
CA SER A 321 12.58 11.90 33.31
C SER A 321 13.61 13.00 33.62
N ASN A 322 13.95 13.16 34.90
CA ASN A 322 15.08 14.01 35.31
C ASN A 322 16.46 13.36 35.10
N ASN A 323 16.53 12.08 34.71
CA ASN A 323 17.77 11.36 34.43
C ASN A 323 17.95 11.15 32.92
N ALA A 324 18.88 11.90 32.32
CA ALA A 324 19.17 11.86 30.89
C ALA A 324 19.86 10.58 30.40
N THR A 325 20.39 9.76 31.30
CA THR A 325 21.12 8.54 30.95
C THR A 325 20.20 7.34 30.99
N THR A 326 19.48 7.17 32.10
CA THR A 326 18.64 5.99 32.29
C THR A 326 17.21 6.24 31.88
N GLY A 327 16.67 7.46 31.99
CA GLY A 327 15.23 7.69 31.88
C GLY A 327 14.44 7.26 33.13
N GLU A 328 15.12 7.10 34.27
CA GLU A 328 14.52 6.80 35.58
C GLU A 328 14.55 8.02 36.52
N GLY A 329 14.26 7.82 37.81
CA GLY A 329 14.30 8.88 38.81
C GLY A 329 12.92 9.50 39.03
N ALA A 330 12.85 10.83 39.06
CA ALA A 330 11.55 11.51 39.07
C ALA A 330 11.01 11.48 37.64
N THR A 331 9.80 10.96 37.47
CA THR A 331 9.21 10.77 36.15
C THR A 331 7.79 11.33 36.06
N THR A 332 7.38 11.59 34.82
CA THR A 332 6.00 11.92 34.47
C THR A 332 5.62 11.07 33.29
N ASP A 333 4.75 10.11 33.55
CA ASP A 333 4.40 9.07 32.59
C ASP A 333 2.99 9.30 32.07
N TYR A 334 2.79 9.02 30.80
CA TYR A 334 1.47 8.85 30.21
C TYR A 334 1.41 7.46 29.57
N TRP A 335 0.44 6.66 30.03
CA TRP A 335 0.19 5.32 29.53
C TRP A 335 -0.85 5.39 28.41
N PHE A 336 -0.45 5.03 27.19
CA PHE A 336 -1.40 4.90 26.09
C PHE A 336 -2.24 3.62 26.25
N SER A 337 -3.39 3.57 25.59
CA SER A 337 -4.18 2.33 25.53
C SER A 337 -3.33 1.18 24.96
N PRO A 338 -3.52 -0.06 25.44
CA PRO A 338 -2.77 -1.19 24.94
C PRO A 338 -2.91 -1.34 23.42
N ILE A 339 -1.78 -1.58 22.76
CA ILE A 339 -1.70 -1.96 21.35
C ILE A 339 -1.57 -3.47 21.23
N SER A 340 -2.04 -4.00 20.10
CA SER A 340 -1.91 -5.40 19.72
C SER A 340 -1.56 -5.49 18.24
N PHE A 341 -0.89 -6.57 17.85
CA PHE A 341 -0.50 -6.81 16.48
C PHE A 341 -1.34 -7.91 15.84
N ASP A 342 -1.54 -7.80 14.53
CA ASP A 342 -2.34 -8.74 13.75
C ASP A 342 -1.68 -10.14 13.73
N GLN A 343 -2.42 -11.17 14.14
CA GLN A 343 -1.94 -12.56 14.21
C GLN A 343 -2.36 -13.40 13.01
N GLY A 344 -2.99 -12.79 12.00
CA GLY A 344 -3.46 -13.46 10.81
C GLY A 344 -2.34 -13.98 9.91
N ASN A 345 -2.71 -14.92 9.05
CA ASN A 345 -1.85 -15.51 8.03
C ASN A 345 -2.47 -15.23 6.66
N TYR A 346 -2.00 -14.19 5.97
CA TYR A 346 -2.62 -13.67 4.75
C TYR A 346 -1.70 -13.87 3.56
N ALA A 347 -2.27 -14.22 2.42
CA ALA A 347 -1.53 -14.32 1.19
C ALA A 347 -2.46 -14.17 -0.02
N SER A 348 -1.88 -13.82 -1.17
CA SER A 348 -2.58 -13.88 -2.46
C SER A 348 -1.60 -14.27 -3.57
N LEU A 349 -2.11 -14.99 -4.57
CA LEU A 349 -1.43 -15.16 -5.85
C LEU A 349 -1.90 -14.06 -6.80
N ASP A 350 -0.94 -13.31 -7.34
CA ASP A 350 -1.18 -12.31 -8.38
C ASP A 350 -1.11 -12.96 -9.76
N ALA A 351 -0.25 -13.98 -9.93
CA ALA A 351 -0.11 -14.75 -11.17
C ALA A 351 0.31 -16.19 -10.91
N MET A 352 -0.22 -17.12 -11.71
CA MET A 352 0.23 -18.50 -11.83
C MET A 352 -0.10 -18.99 -13.25
N ALA A 353 0.85 -18.88 -14.18
CA ALA A 353 0.61 -19.16 -15.59
C ALA A 353 1.88 -19.59 -16.33
N ILE A 354 1.73 -20.21 -17.50
CA ILE A 354 2.86 -20.48 -18.39
C ILE A 354 3.26 -19.18 -19.08
N GLN A 355 4.55 -18.84 -18.99
CA GLN A 355 5.18 -17.73 -19.70
C GLN A 355 6.58 -18.17 -20.15
N ASN A 356 6.90 -17.99 -21.43
CA ASN A 356 8.23 -18.32 -21.99
C ASN A 356 8.70 -19.76 -21.66
N GLY A 357 7.80 -20.73 -21.74
CA GLY A 357 8.11 -22.14 -21.43
C GLY A 357 8.37 -22.43 -19.95
N LYS A 358 8.03 -21.53 -19.03
CA LYS A 358 8.15 -21.74 -17.59
C LYS A 358 6.82 -21.47 -16.88
N LEU A 359 6.65 -22.03 -15.68
CA LEU A 359 5.57 -21.64 -14.78
C LEU A 359 5.97 -20.40 -14.02
N HIS A 360 5.45 -19.26 -14.46
CA HIS A 360 5.60 -17.99 -13.78
C HIS A 360 4.62 -17.89 -12.61
N VAL A 361 5.14 -17.51 -11.44
CA VAL A 361 4.36 -17.37 -10.20
C VAL A 361 4.73 -16.06 -9.51
N ALA A 362 3.71 -15.26 -9.20
CA ALA A 362 3.87 -14.03 -8.43
C ALA A 362 2.75 -13.90 -7.39
N GLY A 363 3.06 -13.26 -6.26
CA GLY A 363 2.12 -13.08 -5.17
C GLY A 363 2.77 -12.47 -3.93
N TRP A 364 2.11 -12.64 -2.79
CA TRP A 364 2.61 -12.19 -1.49
C TRP A 364 2.10 -13.07 -0.35
N HIS A 365 2.83 -13.10 0.77
CA HIS A 365 2.49 -13.83 2.00
C HIS A 365 2.96 -13.05 3.24
N ALA A 366 2.00 -12.46 3.96
CA ALA A 366 2.22 -11.61 5.13
C ALA A 366 1.61 -12.23 6.40
N SER A 367 2.44 -12.41 7.44
CA SER A 367 2.00 -12.90 8.75
C SER A 367 3.05 -12.60 9.82
N ASN A 368 2.62 -12.21 11.02
CA ASN A 368 3.52 -12.15 12.18
C ASN A 368 4.00 -13.54 12.63
N GLN A 369 3.41 -14.63 12.12
CA GLN A 369 3.98 -15.96 12.26
C GLN A 369 5.27 -16.16 11.45
N ALA A 370 5.58 -15.30 10.48
CA ALA A 370 6.86 -15.33 9.76
C ALA A 370 8.01 -14.73 10.57
N THR A 371 7.73 -14.15 11.74
CA THR A 371 8.78 -13.55 12.56
C THR A 371 9.72 -14.62 13.15
N ASN A 372 11.01 -14.32 13.32
CA ASN A 372 12.09 -15.31 13.54
C ASN A 372 12.32 -16.31 12.38
N ARG A 373 11.74 -16.09 11.20
CA ARG A 373 11.83 -17.01 10.05
C ARG A 373 12.30 -16.27 8.80
N PRO A 374 13.58 -15.87 8.69
CA PRO A 374 14.05 -14.97 7.65
C PRO A 374 14.12 -15.59 6.25
N TYR A 375 13.97 -16.91 6.12
CA TYR A 375 14.10 -17.60 4.84
C TYR A 375 12.72 -17.76 4.19
N HIS A 376 12.41 -16.89 3.23
CA HIS A 376 11.21 -17.00 2.40
C HIS A 376 11.50 -17.88 1.20
N VAL A 377 10.74 -18.95 1.04
CA VAL A 377 10.80 -19.84 -0.12
C VAL A 377 9.43 -20.06 -0.71
N ILE A 378 9.38 -20.18 -2.03
CA ILE A 378 8.21 -20.68 -2.73
C ILE A 378 8.47 -22.12 -3.16
N ILE A 379 7.55 -23.00 -2.80
CA ILE A 379 7.60 -24.42 -3.12
C ILE A 379 6.55 -24.71 -4.18
N LEU A 380 6.98 -25.36 -5.25
CA LEU A 380 6.10 -25.96 -6.24
C LEU A 380 5.78 -27.38 -5.80
N TYR A 381 4.52 -27.63 -5.48
CA TYR A 381 4.01 -28.89 -4.99
C TYR A 381 3.09 -29.54 -6.02
N ASP A 382 3.27 -30.84 -6.23
CA ASP A 382 2.38 -31.67 -7.03
C ASP A 382 1.26 -32.18 -6.13
N ALA A 383 0.08 -31.55 -6.21
CA ALA A 383 -1.07 -31.97 -5.40
C ALA A 383 -1.69 -33.28 -5.89
N SER A 384 -1.49 -33.64 -7.18
CA SER A 384 -1.94 -34.93 -7.70
C SER A 384 -1.11 -36.10 -7.17
N GLN A 385 0.21 -35.90 -7.06
CA GLN A 385 1.15 -36.94 -6.63
C GLN A 385 1.52 -36.87 -5.14
N GLY A 386 1.15 -35.79 -4.46
CA GLY A 386 1.41 -35.59 -3.04
C GLY A 386 2.88 -35.34 -2.71
N ARG A 387 3.65 -34.72 -3.63
CA ARG A 387 5.09 -34.52 -3.45
C ARG A 387 5.56 -33.13 -3.87
N GLU A 388 6.62 -32.67 -3.22
CA GLU A 388 7.35 -31.48 -3.66
C GLU A 388 8.10 -31.76 -4.97
N ILE A 389 8.05 -30.80 -5.89
CA ILE A 389 8.76 -30.83 -7.17
C ILE A 389 10.06 -30.05 -7.06
N ALA A 390 9.95 -28.79 -6.62
CA ALA A 390 11.06 -27.86 -6.51
C ALA A 390 10.73 -26.76 -5.48
N ARG A 391 11.76 -26.08 -5.01
CA ARG A 391 11.64 -24.86 -4.20
C ARG A 391 12.63 -23.82 -4.68
N GLN A 392 12.29 -22.54 -4.51
CA GLN A 392 13.16 -21.41 -4.80
C GLN A 392 13.13 -20.40 -3.65
N ILE A 393 14.29 -19.81 -3.37
CA ILE A 393 14.42 -18.75 -2.37
C ILE A 393 13.95 -17.43 -2.98
N VAL A 394 13.21 -16.65 -2.21
CA VAL A 394 12.75 -15.31 -2.59
C VAL A 394 13.77 -14.29 -2.11
N ASP A 395 14.09 -13.31 -2.95
CA ASP A 395 14.74 -12.08 -2.52
C ASP A 395 13.66 -11.07 -2.10
N PRO A 396 13.48 -10.80 -0.80
CA PRO A 396 12.41 -9.93 -0.34
C PRO A 396 12.61 -8.47 -0.78
N SER A 397 13.87 -8.04 -0.94
CA SER A 397 14.20 -6.66 -1.33
C SER A 397 13.81 -6.34 -2.77
N ALA A 398 13.84 -7.34 -3.65
CA ALA A 398 13.42 -7.22 -5.04
C ALA A 398 11.90 -7.25 -5.24
N ASN A 399 11.13 -7.64 -4.22
CA ASN A 399 9.70 -7.94 -4.31
C ASN A 399 8.86 -7.20 -3.26
N GLN A 400 9.28 -6.00 -2.86
CA GLN A 400 8.58 -5.26 -1.80
C GLN A 400 7.15 -4.85 -2.19
N ARG A 401 6.23 -4.91 -1.21
CA ARG A 401 4.80 -4.69 -1.32
C ARG A 401 4.31 -3.60 -0.37
N ALA A 402 4.58 -2.34 -0.75
CA ALA A 402 4.10 -1.17 -0.01
C ALA A 402 2.57 -1.10 0.07
N ASP A 403 1.87 -1.64 -0.93
CA ASP A 403 0.41 -1.80 -0.96
C ASP A 403 -0.07 -2.75 0.15
N VAL A 404 0.60 -3.88 0.35
CA VAL A 404 0.30 -4.84 1.43
C VAL A 404 0.63 -4.24 2.79
N ALA A 405 1.79 -3.60 2.95
CA ALA A 405 2.18 -2.93 4.20
C ALA A 405 1.19 -1.83 4.63
N LYS A 406 0.57 -1.13 3.68
CA LYS A 406 -0.47 -0.13 3.97
C LYS A 406 -1.77 -0.75 4.49
N VAL A 407 -2.14 -1.94 4.00
CA VAL A 407 -3.36 -2.66 4.43
C VAL A 407 -3.14 -3.39 5.76
N TYR A 408 -1.94 -3.94 5.97
CA TYR A 408 -1.56 -4.70 7.16
C TYR A 408 -0.40 -4.00 7.91
N PRO A 409 -0.61 -2.79 8.46
CA PRO A 409 0.46 -2.00 9.07
C PRO A 409 1.04 -2.63 10.34
N THR A 410 0.32 -3.57 10.96
CA THR A 410 0.77 -4.28 12.16
C THR A 410 1.31 -5.68 11.86
N VAL A 411 1.64 -5.99 10.61
CA VAL A 411 2.30 -7.25 10.21
C VAL A 411 3.74 -6.95 9.77
N ALA A 412 4.72 -7.43 10.54
CA ALA A 412 6.12 -7.01 10.42
C ALA A 412 6.74 -7.29 9.04
N ASN A 413 6.40 -8.43 8.42
CA ASN A 413 6.93 -8.81 7.11
C ASN A 413 6.07 -8.30 5.93
N ALA A 414 5.05 -7.47 6.16
CA ALA A 414 4.11 -7.07 5.10
C ALA A 414 4.80 -6.34 3.93
N LEU A 415 5.78 -5.49 4.20
CA LEU A 415 6.57 -4.83 3.17
C LEU A 415 7.40 -5.82 2.34
N ASP A 416 7.96 -6.84 2.98
CA ASP A 416 8.87 -7.82 2.36
C ASP A 416 8.14 -9.11 1.96
N SER A 417 6.81 -9.05 1.86
CA SER A 417 5.95 -10.24 1.69
C SER A 417 5.88 -10.80 0.27
N GLY A 418 6.30 -10.02 -0.73
CA GLY A 418 6.11 -10.35 -2.14
C GLY A 418 7.08 -11.40 -2.67
N PHE A 419 6.68 -12.08 -3.73
CA PHE A 419 7.51 -13.00 -4.49
C PHE A 419 7.16 -12.96 -5.98
N ASN A 420 8.15 -13.20 -6.83
CA ASN A 420 8.02 -13.29 -8.28
C ASN A 420 9.14 -14.18 -8.85
N LEU A 421 8.78 -15.31 -9.44
CA LEU A 421 9.72 -16.37 -9.79
C LEU A 421 9.16 -17.37 -10.81
N ASP A 422 10.06 -18.03 -11.52
CA ASP A 422 9.75 -18.98 -12.59
C ASP A 422 10.21 -20.40 -12.21
N PHE A 423 9.33 -21.38 -12.36
CA PHE A 423 9.66 -22.79 -12.23
C PHE A 423 9.75 -23.48 -13.58
N ASP A 424 10.72 -24.37 -13.72
CA ASP A 424 10.80 -25.26 -14.88
C ASP A 424 9.68 -26.32 -14.78
N LEU A 425 8.92 -26.48 -15.85
CA LEU A 425 7.88 -27.49 -15.95
C LEU A 425 8.48 -28.78 -16.53
N THR A 426 8.20 -29.92 -15.89
CA THR A 426 8.63 -31.25 -16.38
C THR A 426 7.45 -32.04 -16.96
N PRO A 427 7.65 -32.85 -18.02
CA PRO A 427 6.64 -33.69 -18.66
C PRO A 427 5.65 -34.41 -17.75
N ALA A 428 6.13 -34.90 -16.60
CA ALA A 428 5.30 -35.62 -15.63
C ALA A 428 4.13 -34.77 -15.12
N MET A 429 4.26 -33.44 -15.13
CA MET A 429 3.33 -32.48 -14.53
C MET A 429 2.17 -32.09 -15.47
N ALA A 430 2.14 -32.59 -16.71
CA ALA A 430 1.24 -32.07 -17.76
C ALA A 430 -0.25 -32.10 -17.37
N ASN A 431 -0.61 -33.12 -16.60
CA ASN A 431 -1.99 -33.38 -16.19
C ASN A 431 -2.22 -33.22 -14.69
N ASP A 432 -1.19 -32.77 -13.96
CA ASP A 432 -1.23 -32.67 -12.52
C ASP A 432 -1.82 -31.33 -12.07
N ASN A 433 -2.46 -31.35 -10.90
CA ASN A 433 -2.83 -30.13 -10.20
C ASN A 433 -1.60 -29.65 -9.44
N LEU A 434 -1.08 -28.50 -9.86
CA LEU A 434 0.07 -27.88 -9.22
C LEU A 434 -0.41 -26.90 -8.16
N GLN A 435 0.33 -26.83 -7.07
CA GLN A 435 0.01 -25.99 -5.93
C GLN A 435 1.25 -25.22 -5.52
N ILE A 436 1.05 -23.95 -5.18
CA ILE A 436 2.10 -23.10 -4.65
C ILE A 436 1.99 -23.10 -3.13
N ILE A 437 3.12 -23.26 -2.45
CA ILE A 437 3.23 -23.07 -1.01
C ILE A 437 4.22 -21.94 -0.80
N SER A 438 3.77 -20.85 -0.17
CA SER A 438 4.68 -19.82 0.34
C SER A 438 5.07 -20.19 1.75
N ARG A 439 6.38 -20.25 2.02
CA ARG A 439 6.93 -20.69 3.30
C ARG A 439 7.94 -19.69 3.83
N TRP A 440 7.78 -19.30 5.09
CA TRP A 440 8.80 -18.62 5.87
C TRP A 440 9.42 -19.61 6.85
N SER A 441 10.75 -19.75 6.86
CA SER A 441 11.48 -20.71 7.70
C SER A 441 12.59 -20.06 8.51
N SER A 442 12.91 -20.64 9.68
CA SER A 442 14.07 -20.23 10.48
C SER A 442 15.40 -20.80 9.98
N THR A 443 15.38 -21.82 9.12
CA THR A 443 16.58 -22.46 8.55
C THR A 443 16.71 -22.20 7.03
N PRO A 444 17.95 -22.07 6.50
CA PRO A 444 18.19 -21.85 5.07
C PRO A 444 17.63 -22.94 4.15
N ASP A 445 17.57 -24.18 4.65
CA ASP A 445 17.03 -25.31 3.90
C ASP A 445 15.49 -25.33 3.86
N ALA A 446 14.83 -24.43 4.61
CA ALA A 446 13.38 -24.31 4.72
C ALA A 446 12.63 -25.53 5.28
N ASN A 447 13.28 -26.38 6.08
CA ASN A 447 12.69 -27.62 6.60
C ASN A 447 12.35 -27.61 8.09
N SER A 448 12.70 -26.56 8.84
CA SER A 448 12.48 -26.51 10.29
C SER A 448 11.84 -25.20 10.73
N ASN A 449 10.91 -25.30 11.68
CA ASN A 449 10.23 -24.16 12.31
C ASN A 449 9.74 -23.12 11.27
N TYR A 450 8.79 -23.54 10.45
CA TYR A 450 8.26 -22.73 9.36
C TYR A 450 6.77 -22.41 9.54
N THR A 451 6.31 -21.36 8.86
CA THR A 451 4.89 -21.10 8.64
C THR A 451 4.62 -21.11 7.15
N ASP A 452 3.50 -21.73 6.77
CA ASP A 452 3.10 -21.92 5.38
C ASP A 452 1.82 -21.19 5.08
N TYR A 453 1.70 -20.78 3.83
CA TYR A 453 0.43 -20.52 3.19
C TYR A 453 0.31 -21.43 1.96
N TRP A 454 -0.73 -22.26 1.96
CA TRP A 454 -1.04 -23.18 0.87
C TRP A 454 -2.07 -22.52 -0.04
N PHE A 455 -1.65 -22.09 -1.23
CA PHE A 455 -2.58 -21.56 -2.22
C PHE A 455 -3.44 -22.68 -2.81
N GLY A 456 -4.51 -22.36 -3.53
CA GLY A 456 -5.33 -23.37 -4.21
C GLY A 456 -4.51 -24.19 -5.21
N ALA A 457 -4.83 -25.47 -5.34
CA ALA A 457 -4.25 -26.30 -6.40
C ALA A 457 -4.96 -26.02 -7.73
N HIS A 458 -4.19 -25.84 -8.80
CA HIS A 458 -4.69 -25.49 -10.13
C HIS A 458 -4.03 -26.36 -11.19
N LYS A 459 -4.83 -26.78 -12.19
CA LYS A 459 -4.26 -27.32 -13.43
C LYS A 459 -3.71 -26.15 -14.24
N VAL A 460 -2.39 -26.09 -14.37
CA VAL A 460 -1.71 -24.97 -15.06
C VAL A 460 -1.79 -25.10 -16.57
N ILE A 461 -1.65 -26.33 -17.10
CA ILE A 461 -1.82 -26.61 -18.52
C ILE A 461 -3.31 -26.78 -18.82
N THR A 462 -3.97 -25.68 -19.19
CA THR A 462 -5.41 -25.66 -19.50
C THR A 462 -5.70 -25.71 -20.99
N ASP A 463 -4.86 -25.07 -21.81
CA ASP A 463 -4.96 -25.11 -23.26
C ASP A 463 -4.38 -26.43 -23.77
N THR A 464 -5.23 -27.31 -24.30
CA THR A 464 -4.84 -28.55 -24.97
C THR A 464 -4.86 -28.41 -26.49
N GLY A 465 -4.81 -27.19 -27.03
CA GLY A 465 -4.76 -26.94 -28.47
C GLY A 465 -3.47 -27.46 -29.11
N ASN A 466 -3.58 -27.84 -30.38
CA ASN A 466 -2.46 -28.18 -31.25
C ASN A 466 -2.53 -27.24 -32.47
N TYR A 467 -1.76 -26.17 -32.44
CA TYR A 467 -1.80 -25.09 -33.43
C TYR A 467 -0.61 -25.21 -34.36
N ALA A 468 -0.83 -25.11 -35.67
CA ALA A 468 0.27 -25.16 -36.61
C ALA A 468 -0.06 -24.44 -37.91
N SER A 469 0.98 -23.96 -38.59
CA SER A 469 0.89 -23.45 -39.95
C SER A 469 2.04 -23.97 -40.79
N LEU A 470 1.77 -24.15 -42.08
CA LEU A 470 2.79 -24.41 -43.08
C LEU A 470 3.05 -23.08 -43.81
N ASP A 471 4.24 -22.53 -43.63
CA ASP A 471 4.55 -21.19 -44.12
C ASP A 471 5.07 -21.21 -45.56
N SER A 472 5.85 -22.23 -45.91
CA SER A 472 6.31 -22.39 -47.29
C SER A 472 6.61 -23.83 -47.66
N ILE A 473 6.45 -24.09 -48.96
CA ILE A 473 6.87 -25.31 -49.65
C ILE A 473 7.63 -24.86 -50.88
N SER A 474 8.85 -25.35 -51.04
CA SER A 474 9.73 -24.93 -52.14
C SER A 474 10.58 -26.09 -52.61
N THR A 475 11.06 -25.99 -53.85
CA THR A 475 11.80 -27.07 -54.49
C THR A 475 13.09 -26.54 -55.07
N ALA A 476 14.20 -27.15 -54.65
CA ALA A 476 15.53 -26.83 -55.14
C ALA A 476 16.38 -28.11 -55.15
N ASN A 477 17.22 -28.29 -56.16
CA ASN A 477 18.17 -29.41 -56.25
C ASN A 477 17.53 -30.80 -56.04
N ASN A 478 16.36 -31.05 -56.66
CA ASN A 478 15.57 -32.29 -56.51
C ASN A 478 15.09 -32.61 -55.08
N GLN A 479 15.04 -31.60 -54.21
CA GLN A 479 14.56 -31.74 -52.85
C GLN A 479 13.41 -30.76 -52.60
N VAL A 480 12.33 -31.25 -51.99
CA VAL A 480 11.23 -30.39 -51.53
C VAL A 480 11.49 -30.00 -50.08
N THR A 481 11.66 -28.71 -49.84
CA THR A 481 11.83 -28.14 -48.50
C THR A 481 10.52 -27.51 -48.05
N VAL A 482 10.06 -27.93 -46.88
CA VAL A 482 8.90 -27.36 -46.18
C VAL A 482 9.35 -26.65 -44.93
N SER A 483 8.66 -25.56 -44.58
CA SER A 483 8.88 -24.84 -43.33
C SER A 483 7.55 -24.31 -42.79
N GLY A 484 7.50 -24.15 -41.48
CA GLY A 484 6.28 -23.78 -40.78
C GLY A 484 6.51 -23.74 -39.28
N TRP A 485 5.43 -23.85 -38.51
CA TRP A 485 5.48 -23.96 -37.05
C TRP A 485 4.40 -24.89 -36.53
N ASN A 486 4.65 -25.51 -35.37
CA ASN A 486 3.66 -26.28 -34.62
C ASN A 486 3.85 -26.01 -33.12
N ALA A 487 2.90 -25.30 -32.52
CA ALA A 487 2.84 -24.96 -31.12
C ALA A 487 1.69 -25.73 -30.45
N SER A 488 1.98 -26.54 -29.42
CA SER A 488 0.99 -27.39 -28.79
C SER A 488 1.42 -27.74 -27.38
N ASN A 489 0.62 -27.45 -26.36
CA ASN A 489 0.90 -27.94 -25.00
C ASN A 489 0.77 -29.47 -24.87
N GLN A 490 0.21 -30.14 -25.88
CA GLN A 490 0.24 -31.59 -25.93
C GLN A 490 1.65 -32.10 -26.28
N ASP A 491 2.58 -31.29 -26.77
CA ASP A 491 3.97 -31.73 -26.99
C ASP A 491 4.75 -31.97 -25.69
N PHE A 492 4.17 -31.57 -24.55
CA PHE A 492 4.84 -31.63 -23.27
C PHE A 492 5.14 -33.08 -22.89
N GLY A 493 6.44 -33.42 -22.77
CA GLY A 493 6.91 -34.80 -22.63
C GLY A 493 7.31 -35.52 -23.91
N ARG A 494 7.22 -34.84 -25.05
CA ARG A 494 7.49 -35.38 -26.37
C ARG A 494 8.59 -34.57 -27.05
N PRO A 495 9.87 -34.70 -26.61
CA PRO A 495 10.94 -33.80 -27.03
C PRO A 495 11.38 -33.96 -28.49
N TYR A 496 10.90 -34.98 -29.21
CA TYR A 496 11.29 -35.22 -30.59
C TYR A 496 10.24 -34.65 -31.55
N HIS A 497 10.66 -33.66 -32.33
CA HIS A 497 9.84 -33.05 -33.38
C HIS A 497 10.20 -33.60 -34.76
N TYR A 498 9.26 -34.28 -35.41
CA TYR A 498 9.42 -34.81 -36.75
C TYR A 498 8.50 -34.10 -37.73
N ILE A 499 9.03 -33.82 -38.91
CA ILE A 499 8.20 -33.55 -40.09
C ILE A 499 8.18 -34.79 -40.95
N ILE A 500 7.00 -35.23 -41.33
CA ILE A 500 6.78 -36.46 -42.10
C ILE A 500 6.12 -36.09 -43.43
N ALA A 501 6.67 -36.60 -44.53
CA ALA A 501 6.01 -36.57 -45.83
C ALA A 501 5.25 -37.89 -46.01
N PHE A 502 3.94 -37.80 -46.20
CA PHE A 502 3.04 -38.94 -46.31
C PHE A 502 2.30 -38.91 -47.65
N ASP A 503 2.43 -39.98 -48.42
CA ASP A 503 1.71 -40.14 -49.67
C ASP A 503 0.32 -40.73 -49.39
N LYS A 504 -0.72 -39.91 -49.56
CA LYS A 504 -2.12 -40.32 -49.41
C LYS A 504 -2.64 -41.15 -50.58
N THR A 505 -2.01 -41.09 -51.75
CA THR A 505 -2.39 -41.91 -52.91
C THR A 505 -2.04 -43.37 -52.67
N THR A 506 -0.81 -43.63 -52.21
CA THR A 506 -0.36 -45.00 -51.91
C THR A 506 -0.57 -45.40 -50.44
N ASN A 507 -0.99 -44.47 -49.59
CA ASN A 507 -1.16 -44.60 -48.15
C ASN A 507 0.13 -45.06 -47.44
N LYS A 508 1.26 -44.43 -47.79
CA LYS A 508 2.58 -44.76 -47.26
C LYS A 508 3.36 -43.53 -46.83
N GLU A 509 4.13 -43.69 -45.76
CA GLU A 509 5.16 -42.72 -45.38
C GLU A 509 6.29 -42.75 -46.41
N ILE A 510 6.67 -41.57 -46.90
CA ILE A 510 7.78 -41.38 -47.83
C ILE A 510 9.08 -41.27 -47.04
N GLY A 511 9.03 -40.52 -45.95
CA GLY A 511 10.13 -40.34 -45.02
C GLY A 511 9.79 -39.31 -43.96
N ARG A 512 10.66 -39.24 -42.95
CA ARG A 512 10.58 -38.31 -41.84
C ARG A 512 11.91 -37.63 -41.60
N VAL A 513 11.87 -36.39 -41.11
CA VAL A 513 13.03 -35.58 -40.76
C VAL A 513 12.89 -35.12 -39.32
N LEU A 514 13.89 -35.41 -38.48
CA LEU A 514 13.97 -34.87 -37.12
C LEU A 514 14.40 -33.40 -37.19
N VAL A 515 13.60 -32.51 -36.59
CA VAL A 515 13.92 -31.10 -36.42
C VAL A 515 14.91 -30.99 -35.25
N LYS A 516 16.21 -31.02 -35.56
CA LYS A 516 17.27 -31.00 -34.54
C LYS A 516 17.39 -29.67 -33.78
N LYS A 517 16.99 -28.58 -34.43
CA LYS A 517 17.00 -27.23 -33.88
C LYS A 517 15.74 -26.54 -34.31
N SER A 518 14.84 -26.31 -33.37
CA SER A 518 13.65 -25.50 -33.62
C SER A 518 14.03 -24.09 -34.02
N GLN A 519 13.25 -23.51 -34.92
CA GLN A 519 13.38 -22.11 -35.30
C GLN A 519 12.58 -21.23 -34.35
N GLN A 520 13.16 -20.09 -33.97
CA GLN A 520 12.53 -19.14 -33.07
C GLN A 520 11.33 -18.44 -33.75
N ARG A 521 10.21 -18.32 -33.03
CA ARG A 521 8.93 -17.80 -33.51
C ARG A 521 8.27 -16.85 -32.51
N ASP A 522 8.86 -15.66 -32.36
CA ASP A 522 8.33 -14.60 -31.51
C ASP A 522 6.92 -14.14 -31.94
N ASP A 523 6.62 -14.27 -33.23
CA ASP A 523 5.29 -14.02 -33.80
C ASP A 523 4.24 -15.01 -33.25
N VAL A 524 4.61 -16.29 -33.11
CA VAL A 524 3.73 -17.33 -32.56
C VAL A 524 3.57 -17.17 -31.05
N MET A 525 4.66 -16.93 -30.31
CA MET A 525 4.64 -16.67 -28.86
C MET A 525 3.75 -15.47 -28.51
N ARG A 526 3.72 -14.42 -29.34
CA ARG A 526 2.83 -13.27 -29.12
C ARG A 526 1.34 -13.62 -29.23
N VAL A 527 0.99 -14.58 -30.08
CA VAL A 527 -0.41 -15.01 -30.30
C VAL A 527 -0.83 -16.10 -29.32
N TYR A 528 0.08 -17.01 -28.96
CA TYR A 528 -0.15 -18.15 -28.08
C TYR A 528 0.82 -18.17 -26.88
N PRO A 529 0.85 -17.12 -26.03
CA PRO A 529 1.81 -17.04 -24.92
C PRO A 529 1.62 -18.13 -23.86
N GLN A 530 0.43 -18.73 -23.79
CA GLN A 530 0.09 -19.83 -22.90
C GLN A 530 0.58 -21.20 -23.39
N VAL A 531 1.14 -21.28 -24.59
CA VAL A 531 1.63 -22.54 -25.18
C VAL A 531 3.13 -22.65 -24.94
N PHE A 532 3.53 -23.74 -24.26
CA PHE A 532 4.88 -23.96 -23.73
C PHE A 532 5.98 -23.82 -24.78
N ASN A 533 5.80 -24.41 -25.97
CA ASN A 533 6.80 -24.44 -27.04
C ASN A 533 6.61 -23.33 -28.10
N ALA A 534 5.77 -22.31 -27.83
CA ALA A 534 5.35 -21.36 -28.87
C ALA A 534 6.52 -20.60 -29.53
N ASP A 535 7.52 -20.18 -28.74
CA ASP A 535 8.73 -19.50 -29.23
C ASP A 535 9.68 -20.45 -29.98
N GLN A 536 9.63 -21.75 -29.69
CA GLN A 536 10.45 -22.80 -30.31
C GLN A 536 9.63 -23.76 -31.19
N SER A 537 8.54 -23.24 -31.77
CA SER A 537 7.59 -24.04 -32.55
C SER A 537 7.99 -24.21 -34.02
N GLY A 538 8.95 -23.42 -34.51
CA GLY A 538 9.31 -23.35 -35.93
C GLY A 538 10.10 -24.57 -36.41
N PHE A 539 9.84 -25.01 -37.64
CA PHE A 539 10.55 -26.12 -38.28
C PHE A 539 10.93 -25.83 -39.73
N GLN A 540 11.94 -26.55 -40.20
CA GLN A 540 12.27 -26.70 -41.62
C GLN A 540 12.72 -28.15 -41.87
N ALA A 541 12.19 -28.78 -42.90
CA ALA A 541 12.50 -30.15 -43.27
C ALA A 541 12.55 -30.31 -44.78
N SER A 542 13.42 -31.20 -45.26
CA SER A 542 13.63 -31.39 -46.68
C SER A 542 13.54 -32.87 -47.06
N PHE A 543 12.83 -33.16 -48.15
CA PHE A 543 12.50 -34.51 -48.59
C PHE A 543 12.93 -34.73 -50.03
N ASN A 544 13.54 -35.89 -50.29
CA ASN A 544 13.85 -36.31 -51.65
C ASN A 544 12.60 -36.96 -52.24
N LEU A 545 11.83 -36.19 -53.02
CA LEU A 545 10.68 -36.72 -53.72
C LEU A 545 11.08 -37.21 -55.09
N THR A 546 10.51 -38.34 -55.51
CA THR A 546 10.87 -38.96 -56.79
C THR A 546 9.92 -38.52 -57.91
N PRO A 547 10.40 -38.50 -59.16
CA PRO A 547 9.61 -38.29 -60.37
C PRO A 547 8.25 -39.01 -60.43
N SER A 548 8.17 -40.24 -59.93
CA SER A 548 6.96 -41.05 -59.96
C SER A 548 5.84 -40.50 -59.09
N MET A 549 6.14 -39.55 -58.19
CA MET A 549 5.22 -39.04 -57.17
C MET A 549 4.57 -37.71 -57.56
N VAL A 550 4.82 -37.20 -58.77
CA VAL A 550 4.28 -35.91 -59.27
C VAL A 550 2.75 -35.84 -59.23
N ASN A 551 2.09 -36.98 -59.48
CA ASN A 551 0.63 -37.09 -59.48
C ASN A 551 0.07 -37.50 -58.12
N ASP A 552 0.92 -37.87 -57.16
CA ASP A 552 0.49 -38.31 -55.84
C ASP A 552 -0.03 -37.14 -54.99
N ASN A 553 -0.76 -37.47 -53.93
CA ASN A 553 -1.29 -36.50 -52.97
C ASN A 553 -0.42 -36.55 -51.71
N ILE A 554 0.61 -35.71 -51.66
CA ILE A 554 1.54 -35.69 -50.53
C ILE A 554 1.02 -34.73 -49.46
N ALA A 555 0.80 -35.26 -48.26
CA ALA A 555 0.51 -34.47 -47.07
C ALA A 555 1.76 -34.38 -46.19
N TYR A 556 1.88 -33.27 -45.48
CA TYR A 556 2.90 -33.09 -44.45
C TYR A 556 2.27 -33.21 -43.08
N ILE A 557 3.00 -33.83 -42.17
CA ILE A 557 2.60 -34.01 -40.77
C ILE A 557 3.69 -33.41 -39.91
N SER A 558 3.32 -32.57 -38.96
CA SER A 558 4.18 -32.21 -37.84
C SER A 558 3.85 -33.12 -36.66
N ARG A 559 4.84 -33.87 -36.18
CA ARG A 559 4.70 -34.85 -35.10
C ARG A 559 5.60 -34.49 -33.95
N TRP A 560 5.03 -34.34 -32.76
CA TRP A 560 5.77 -34.37 -31.50
C TRP A 560 5.67 -35.76 -30.89
N THR A 561 6.78 -36.36 -30.48
CA THR A 561 6.79 -37.71 -29.88
C THR A 561 7.88 -37.89 -28.82
N ASP A 562 7.66 -38.85 -27.92
CA ASP A 562 8.58 -39.28 -26.87
C ASP A 562 9.64 -40.29 -27.35
N ASP A 563 9.50 -40.83 -28.56
CA ASP A 563 10.41 -41.82 -29.13
C ASP A 563 11.48 -41.17 -30.04
N PRO A 564 12.79 -41.39 -29.76
CA PRO A 564 13.88 -40.94 -30.61
C PRO A 564 13.87 -41.48 -32.06
N ALA A 565 13.05 -42.50 -32.37
CA ALA A 565 12.83 -43.00 -33.73
C ALA A 565 11.54 -42.45 -34.38
N GLY A 566 10.69 -41.76 -33.61
CA GLY A 566 9.47 -41.11 -34.09
C GLY A 566 8.19 -41.96 -34.10
N ASN A 567 8.19 -43.13 -33.44
CA ASN A 567 7.09 -44.11 -33.48
C ASN A 567 6.36 -44.28 -32.14
N GLY A 568 6.65 -43.45 -31.15
CA GLY A 568 6.09 -43.54 -29.80
C GLY A 568 4.72 -42.88 -29.68
N ASN A 569 4.44 -42.35 -28.49
CA ASN A 569 3.23 -41.60 -28.19
C ASN A 569 3.29 -40.23 -28.89
N ALA A 570 2.58 -40.10 -30.00
CA ALA A 570 2.67 -38.95 -30.90
C ALA A 570 1.48 -37.98 -30.77
N VAL A 571 1.77 -36.69 -30.93
CA VAL A 571 0.79 -35.64 -31.22
C VAL A 571 1.06 -35.17 -32.64
N ASP A 572 0.12 -35.47 -33.52
CA ASP A 572 0.22 -35.16 -34.94
C ASP A 572 -0.64 -33.95 -35.28
N TYR A 573 -0.07 -33.03 -36.04
CA TYR A 573 -0.82 -32.05 -36.81
C TYR A 573 -0.69 -32.37 -38.29
N TRP A 574 -1.81 -32.65 -38.94
CA TRP A 574 -1.88 -32.86 -40.39
C TRP A 574 -2.09 -31.51 -41.06
N PHE A 575 -1.10 -31.06 -41.83
CA PHE A 575 -1.29 -29.88 -42.65
C PHE A 575 -2.31 -30.17 -43.76
N ASN A 576 -3.03 -29.13 -44.17
CA ASN A 576 -3.90 -29.24 -45.33
C ASN A 576 -3.06 -29.67 -46.55
N PRO A 577 -3.62 -30.51 -47.44
CA PRO A 577 -2.93 -30.87 -48.68
C PRO A 577 -2.54 -29.62 -49.46
N VAL A 578 -1.41 -29.66 -50.15
CA VAL A 578 -1.06 -28.63 -51.13
C VAL A 578 -2.13 -28.67 -52.23
N ASN A 579 -2.93 -27.62 -52.33
CA ASN A 579 -4.01 -27.57 -53.31
C ASN A 579 -3.40 -27.59 -54.72
N LYS A 580 -3.82 -28.50 -55.61
CA LYS A 580 -3.37 -28.51 -57.01
C LYS A 580 -4.08 -27.44 -57.84
N ILE A 581 -3.95 -26.18 -57.41
CA ILE A 581 -4.52 -25.02 -58.10
C ILE A 581 -3.60 -24.70 -59.27
N ASP A 582 -4.12 -24.79 -60.50
CA ASP A 582 -3.46 -24.35 -61.73
C ASP A 582 -4.16 -23.07 -62.23
N ARG A 583 -3.45 -21.94 -62.16
CA ARG A 583 -3.94 -20.63 -62.59
C ARG A 583 -2.89 -19.95 -63.44
N GLY A 584 -3.35 -19.23 -64.46
CA GLY A 584 -2.46 -18.42 -65.27
C GLY A 584 -3.18 -17.25 -65.90
N HIS A 585 -2.40 -16.23 -66.26
CA HIS A 585 -2.87 -15.10 -67.06
C HIS A 585 -1.75 -14.57 -67.97
N LEU A 586 -2.12 -14.08 -69.15
CA LEU A 586 -1.23 -13.34 -70.03
C LEU A 586 -1.36 -11.84 -69.76
N ASP A 587 -0.25 -11.21 -69.40
CA ASP A 587 -0.21 -9.76 -69.22
C ASP A 587 0.01 -9.04 -70.55
N ASN A 588 0.79 -9.64 -71.46
CA ASN A 588 1.07 -9.10 -72.79
C ASN A 588 1.32 -10.23 -73.80
N CYS A 589 0.84 -10.04 -75.03
CA CYS A 589 1.15 -10.88 -76.18
C CYS A 589 1.16 -10.03 -77.44
N THR A 590 2.35 -9.79 -78.00
CA THR A 590 2.53 -8.91 -79.17
C THR A 590 3.46 -9.56 -80.19
N TYR A 591 3.00 -9.69 -81.43
CA TYR A 591 3.82 -10.10 -82.57
C TYR A 591 4.21 -8.89 -83.41
N ASN A 592 5.50 -8.65 -83.62
CA ASN A 592 6.02 -7.59 -84.47
C ASN A 592 7.31 -8.05 -85.14
N ASN A 593 7.46 -7.82 -86.46
CA ASN A 593 8.70 -8.03 -87.21
C ASN A 593 9.38 -9.41 -86.98
N GLY A 594 8.63 -10.51 -86.98
CA GLY A 594 9.20 -11.85 -86.78
C GLY A 594 9.45 -12.24 -85.32
N GLN A 595 9.00 -11.42 -84.37
CA GLN A 595 9.23 -11.61 -82.94
C GLN A 595 7.91 -11.59 -82.17
N LEU A 596 7.65 -12.63 -81.38
CA LEU A 596 6.52 -12.72 -80.46
C LEU A 596 7.00 -12.48 -79.04
N THR A 597 6.65 -11.34 -78.47
CA THR A 597 6.96 -10.98 -77.08
C THR A 597 5.76 -11.28 -76.20
N ILE A 598 5.97 -12.07 -75.16
CA ILE A 598 4.92 -12.50 -74.23
C ILE A 598 5.39 -12.34 -72.79
N SER A 599 4.52 -11.79 -71.95
CA SER A 599 4.68 -11.84 -70.50
C SER A 599 3.38 -12.26 -69.83
N GLY A 600 3.50 -12.87 -68.67
CA GLY A 600 2.34 -13.36 -67.92
C GLY A 600 2.77 -14.00 -66.61
N TRP A 601 1.85 -14.76 -66.04
CA TRP A 601 2.13 -15.60 -64.89
C TRP A 601 1.37 -16.91 -64.99
N HIS A 602 1.94 -17.96 -64.43
CA HIS A 602 1.35 -19.28 -64.27
C HIS A 602 1.73 -19.75 -62.86
N ALA A 603 0.77 -19.75 -61.94
CA ALA A 603 0.94 -20.21 -60.58
C ALA A 603 0.31 -21.59 -60.47
N ASN A 604 1.12 -22.58 -60.09
CA ASN A 604 0.64 -23.93 -59.92
C ASN A 604 1.26 -24.57 -58.69
N ASP A 605 0.45 -24.84 -57.68
CA ASP A 605 0.90 -25.44 -56.44
C ASP A 605 1.23 -26.95 -56.58
N ALA A 606 0.80 -27.61 -57.68
CA ALA A 606 1.29 -28.93 -58.05
C ALA A 606 2.71 -28.89 -58.65
N SER A 607 3.19 -27.70 -59.08
CA SER A 607 4.52 -27.55 -59.67
C SER A 607 5.65 -27.68 -58.66
N ILE A 608 5.35 -27.88 -57.37
CA ILE A 608 6.35 -28.16 -56.34
C ILE A 608 7.15 -29.44 -56.65
N TYR A 609 6.69 -30.30 -57.56
CA TYR A 609 7.45 -31.47 -58.00
C TYR A 609 8.16 -31.27 -59.36
N GLU A 610 8.03 -30.08 -59.96
CA GLU A 610 8.36 -29.79 -61.35
C GLU A 610 9.27 -28.55 -61.44
N PRO A 611 10.59 -28.67 -61.19
CA PRO A 611 11.48 -27.53 -61.02
C PRO A 611 11.81 -26.78 -62.32
N TYR A 612 11.52 -27.35 -63.49
CA TYR A 612 11.79 -26.71 -64.78
C TYR A 612 10.55 -26.00 -65.28
N ARG A 613 10.73 -24.79 -65.83
CA ARG A 613 9.67 -24.01 -66.46
C ARG A 613 10.00 -23.84 -67.94
N THR A 614 9.07 -24.22 -68.80
CA THR A 614 9.23 -24.17 -70.24
C THR A 614 8.01 -23.47 -70.84
N LEU A 615 8.23 -22.56 -71.78
CA LEU A 615 7.17 -22.03 -72.62
C LEU A 615 7.24 -22.66 -74.00
N ILE A 616 6.11 -23.13 -74.50
CA ILE A 616 5.98 -23.78 -75.80
C ILE A 616 5.00 -22.96 -76.64
N LEU A 617 5.46 -22.46 -77.80
CA LEU A 617 4.59 -21.90 -78.81
C LEU A 617 4.03 -23.04 -79.67
N TYR A 618 2.71 -23.18 -79.69
CA TYR A 618 2.02 -24.29 -80.33
C TYR A 618 1.10 -23.79 -81.44
N ASP A 619 1.17 -24.40 -82.62
CA ASP A 619 0.26 -24.17 -83.73
C ASP A 619 -0.88 -25.18 -83.64
N LEU A 620 -2.06 -24.71 -83.21
CA LEU A 620 -3.23 -25.55 -83.03
C LEU A 620 -3.78 -26.04 -84.37
N THR A 621 -3.66 -25.24 -85.44
CA THR A 621 -4.18 -25.59 -86.76
C THR A 621 -3.35 -26.68 -87.41
N ALA A 622 -2.02 -26.61 -87.27
CA ALA A 622 -1.10 -27.63 -87.78
C ALA A 622 -0.84 -28.78 -86.78
N ASN A 623 -1.40 -28.70 -85.57
CA ASN A 623 -1.22 -29.63 -84.46
C ASN A 623 0.26 -29.97 -84.20
N ARG A 624 1.10 -28.94 -84.11
CA ARG A 624 2.54 -29.10 -83.89
C ARG A 624 3.12 -27.97 -83.05
N GLU A 625 4.18 -28.30 -82.33
CA GLU A 625 5.04 -27.31 -81.69
C GLU A 625 5.77 -26.47 -82.75
N VAL A 626 5.78 -25.16 -82.55
CA VAL A 626 6.54 -24.20 -83.37
C VAL A 626 7.92 -23.97 -82.78
N SER A 627 7.98 -23.73 -81.47
CA SER A 627 9.21 -23.43 -80.74
C SER A 627 9.00 -23.63 -79.24
N ARG A 628 10.09 -23.88 -78.51
CA ARG A 628 10.10 -23.95 -77.04
C ARG A 628 11.30 -23.22 -76.45
N GLN A 629 11.15 -22.74 -75.22
CA GLN A 629 12.21 -22.10 -74.46
C GLN A 629 12.08 -22.38 -72.96
N ASN A 630 13.20 -22.67 -72.30
CA ASN A 630 13.26 -22.75 -70.84
C ASN A 630 13.33 -21.33 -70.27
N ILE A 631 12.57 -21.08 -69.20
CA ILE A 631 12.41 -19.76 -68.60
C ILE A 631 12.76 -19.79 -67.11
N ALA A 632 13.26 -18.67 -66.60
CA ALA A 632 13.37 -18.44 -65.17
C ALA A 632 12.06 -17.88 -64.61
N ALA A 633 11.81 -18.12 -63.33
CA ALA A 633 10.70 -17.48 -62.62
C ALA A 633 10.93 -15.98 -62.46
N VAL A 634 9.87 -15.19 -62.63
CA VAL A 634 9.85 -13.75 -62.37
C VAL A 634 8.97 -13.48 -61.15
N SER A 635 9.46 -12.66 -60.21
CA SER A 635 8.71 -12.34 -58.98
C SER A 635 7.44 -11.54 -59.29
N ARG A 636 6.33 -11.90 -58.63
CA ARG A 636 4.99 -11.31 -58.77
C ARG A 636 4.30 -11.10 -57.42
N PRO A 637 4.70 -10.09 -56.64
CA PRO A 637 4.08 -9.79 -55.34
C PRO A 637 2.60 -9.41 -55.44
N ASP A 638 2.18 -8.86 -56.59
CA ASP A 638 0.79 -8.55 -56.92
C ASP A 638 -0.07 -9.82 -57.03
N VAL A 639 0.44 -10.87 -57.70
CA VAL A 639 -0.25 -12.16 -57.85
C VAL A 639 -0.32 -12.89 -56.50
N ALA A 640 0.75 -12.86 -55.70
CA ALA A 640 0.73 -13.41 -54.33
C ALA A 640 -0.33 -12.75 -53.43
N ARG A 641 -0.56 -11.44 -53.60
CA ARG A 641 -1.59 -10.72 -52.84
C ARG A 641 -3.00 -11.07 -53.31
N ALA A 642 -3.20 -11.23 -54.61
CA ALA A 642 -4.50 -11.56 -55.20
C ALA A 642 -4.91 -13.02 -54.94
N PHE A 643 -3.93 -13.92 -54.90
CA PHE A 643 -4.13 -15.37 -54.72
C PHE A 643 -3.29 -15.88 -53.56
N ASN A 644 -3.66 -15.45 -52.34
CA ASN A 644 -2.97 -15.85 -51.11
C ASN A 644 -3.17 -17.34 -50.74
N ASP A 645 -4.06 -18.03 -51.44
CA ASP A 645 -4.32 -19.46 -51.35
C ASP A 645 -3.41 -20.31 -52.25
N THR A 646 -2.57 -19.68 -53.07
CA THR A 646 -1.66 -20.33 -54.03
C THR A 646 -0.21 -20.04 -53.64
N HIS A 647 0.49 -21.02 -53.07
CA HIS A 647 1.85 -20.88 -52.51
C HIS A 647 2.89 -20.44 -53.55
N THR A 648 2.73 -20.85 -54.81
CA THR A 648 3.64 -20.52 -55.91
C THR A 648 3.40 -19.14 -56.54
N ALA A 649 2.33 -18.42 -56.14
CA ALA A 649 1.90 -17.17 -56.75
C ALA A 649 2.99 -16.08 -56.79
N GLY A 650 3.80 -15.96 -55.73
CA GLY A 650 4.83 -14.92 -55.61
C GLY A 650 5.99 -15.04 -56.60
N ASN A 651 6.22 -16.21 -57.19
CA ASN A 651 7.28 -16.48 -58.16
C ASN A 651 6.73 -17.09 -59.46
N SER A 652 5.47 -16.75 -59.80
CA SER A 652 4.73 -17.34 -60.91
C SER A 652 4.98 -16.66 -62.27
N GLY A 653 5.63 -15.51 -62.30
CA GLY A 653 5.77 -14.70 -63.51
C GLY A 653 6.69 -15.31 -64.56
N PHE A 654 6.49 -14.91 -65.81
CA PHE A 654 7.38 -15.19 -66.94
C PHE A 654 7.41 -14.02 -67.92
N ASN A 655 8.54 -13.88 -68.63
CA ASN A 655 8.71 -12.97 -69.76
C ASN A 655 9.59 -13.66 -70.79
N ALA A 656 9.15 -13.69 -72.05
CA ALA A 656 9.79 -14.48 -73.07
C ALA A 656 9.58 -13.91 -74.48
N VAL A 657 10.52 -14.25 -75.37
CA VAL A 657 10.56 -13.72 -76.73
C VAL A 657 10.84 -14.86 -77.70
N PHE A 658 9.86 -15.21 -78.54
CA PHE A 658 10.05 -16.19 -79.61
C PHE A 658 10.45 -15.50 -80.90
N THR A 659 11.54 -15.95 -81.52
CA THR A 659 12.06 -15.42 -82.79
C THR A 659 12.12 -16.53 -83.85
N GLY A 660 12.25 -16.13 -85.12
CA GLY A 660 12.52 -17.09 -86.20
C GLY A 660 11.30 -17.89 -86.66
N PHE A 661 10.08 -17.41 -86.38
CA PHE A 661 8.86 -17.98 -86.94
C PHE A 661 8.02 -16.89 -87.63
N THR A 662 7.32 -17.29 -88.70
CA THR A 662 6.33 -16.46 -89.40
C THR A 662 4.98 -17.14 -89.24
N PRO A 663 3.99 -16.50 -88.57
CA PRO A 663 2.64 -17.02 -88.47
C PRO A 663 2.08 -17.35 -89.84
N VAL A 664 1.43 -18.50 -89.95
CA VAL A 664 0.70 -18.86 -91.17
C VAL A 664 -0.67 -18.19 -91.11
N LEU A 665 -1.03 -17.48 -92.18
CA LEU A 665 -2.29 -16.75 -92.25
C LEU A 665 -3.46 -17.69 -91.97
N GLY A 666 -4.29 -17.32 -90.98
CA GLY A 666 -5.47 -18.09 -90.57
C GLY A 666 -5.21 -19.21 -89.56
N HIS A 667 -3.96 -19.50 -89.20
CA HIS A 667 -3.64 -20.45 -88.14
C HIS A 667 -3.94 -19.88 -86.74
N GLN A 668 -4.34 -20.76 -85.83
CA GLN A 668 -4.58 -20.46 -84.41
C GLN A 668 -3.37 -20.90 -83.59
N TYR A 669 -2.89 -20.04 -82.71
CA TYR A 669 -1.73 -20.30 -81.85
C TYR A 669 -2.11 -20.31 -80.37
N SER A 670 -1.39 -21.12 -79.59
CA SER A 670 -1.43 -21.11 -78.14
C SER A 670 -0.03 -21.04 -77.56
N LEU A 671 0.08 -20.44 -76.38
CA LEU A 671 1.25 -20.58 -75.52
C LEU A 671 0.94 -21.62 -74.46
N VAL A 672 1.78 -22.64 -74.35
CA VAL A 672 1.75 -23.57 -73.23
C VAL A 672 2.80 -23.11 -72.24
N SER A 673 2.38 -22.73 -71.03
CA SER A 673 3.32 -22.63 -69.91
C SER A 673 3.35 -23.95 -69.18
N ARG A 674 4.49 -24.61 -69.27
CA ARG A 674 4.72 -25.94 -68.75
C ARG A 674 5.63 -25.88 -67.54
N TYR A 675 5.18 -26.47 -66.45
CA TYR A 675 6.07 -26.94 -65.40
C TYR A 675 6.44 -28.38 -65.70
N SER A 676 7.71 -28.73 -65.61
CA SER A 676 8.16 -30.09 -65.84
C SER A 676 9.22 -30.53 -64.85
N LEU A 677 9.22 -31.83 -64.64
CA LEU A 677 10.25 -32.50 -63.85
C LEU A 677 11.62 -32.49 -64.52
N THR A 678 11.65 -32.60 -65.85
CA THR A 678 12.88 -32.70 -66.64
C THR A 678 13.12 -31.43 -67.44
N ALA A 679 14.39 -31.11 -67.67
CA ALA A 679 14.79 -29.94 -68.46
C ALA A 679 14.34 -29.98 -69.93
N ASP A 680 14.06 -31.19 -70.46
CA ASP A 680 13.54 -31.39 -71.80
C ASP A 680 12.01 -31.23 -71.88
N ALA A 681 11.32 -31.16 -70.73
CA ALA A 681 9.88 -30.94 -70.60
C ALA A 681 8.97 -31.91 -71.38
N ASN A 682 9.44 -33.14 -71.68
CA ASN A 682 8.71 -34.10 -72.51
C ASN A 682 7.82 -35.08 -71.73
N HIS A 683 8.05 -35.22 -70.42
CA HIS A 683 7.31 -36.14 -69.56
C HIS A 683 7.04 -35.48 -68.22
N ASN A 684 5.99 -35.94 -67.51
CA ASN A 684 5.66 -35.55 -66.14
C ASN A 684 5.66 -34.02 -65.96
N TYR A 685 4.64 -33.41 -66.57
CA TYR A 685 4.49 -31.98 -66.67
C TYR A 685 3.06 -31.55 -66.37
N THR A 686 2.93 -30.29 -65.92
CA THR A 686 1.64 -29.61 -65.81
C THR A 686 1.61 -28.40 -66.73
N ASP A 687 0.56 -28.31 -67.51
CA ASP A 687 0.40 -27.30 -68.57
C ASP A 687 -0.73 -26.33 -68.26
N HIS A 688 -0.41 -25.05 -68.35
CA HIS A 688 -1.41 -24.01 -68.52
C HIS A 688 -1.41 -23.52 -69.97
N TRP A 689 -2.57 -23.62 -70.62
CA TRP A 689 -2.74 -23.24 -72.01
C TRP A 689 -3.34 -21.84 -72.12
N PHE A 690 -2.59 -20.93 -72.74
CA PHE A 690 -3.06 -19.59 -73.09
C PHE A 690 -3.40 -19.54 -74.57
N SER A 691 -4.63 -19.14 -74.89
CA SER A 691 -5.02 -18.88 -76.29
C SER A 691 -4.40 -17.58 -76.77
N LEU A 692 -3.68 -17.62 -77.90
CA LEU A 692 -3.12 -16.43 -78.56
C LEU A 692 -3.95 -15.98 -79.77
N GLY A 693 -4.85 -16.84 -80.27
CA GLY A 693 -5.64 -16.58 -81.46
C GLY A 693 -4.81 -16.63 -82.75
N THR A 694 -5.23 -15.86 -83.76
CA THR A 694 -4.44 -15.62 -84.97
C THR A 694 -3.40 -14.54 -84.72
N LEU A 695 -2.14 -14.85 -84.99
CA LEU A 695 -1.05 -13.87 -84.96
C LEU A 695 -0.94 -13.23 -86.36
N ALA A 696 -0.97 -11.91 -86.44
CA ALA A 696 -0.92 -11.14 -87.69
C ALA A 696 0.18 -10.08 -87.63
#